data_AF-A0AAD3DDP9-F1
#
_entry.id   AF-A0AAD3DDP9-F1
#
_cell.length_a   1.000
_cell.length_b   1.000
_cell.length_c   1.000
_cell.angle_alpha   90.00
_cell.angle_beta   90.00
_cell.angle_gamma   90.00
#
_symmetry.space_group_name_H-M   'P 1'
#
loop_
_entity.id
_entity.type
_entity.pdbx_description
1 polymer ?
#
loop_
_entity_poly.entity_id
_entity_poly.type
_entity_poly.pdbx_seq_one_letter_code
_entity_poly.pdbx_strand_id
1 'polypeptide(L)'
;MLEICGYDGGDCSECKDDEGHFFSNQDIGNGLCSLEYNTEECGFDGGDCTDFNTFKTKYPDCYRDELLQDEEDKLDFFLEGEIGNGPCSLEYNTEECGFDGGDCTDLNTFKSKYPDCNNDELQGEGGIYILFLIGGIGNGQCFLEYNTEECGFDGGDCLEFNDFKTNYPDCNRDGLLQDEEDKLDFFLEGEIGNGLCSLEYNTEECGFDGGDCTDFNTFKTKYPDCYRDELLQDDEDKFMLFWGVIGNDWCSPKYNTEQCGFDGGDCIDFNRKYPDCEVEFPSLLGNDFCNGGLYDTAECGWDDGDCYERIDFRNEHPKCVVERPELLGDGICHGGTYNTPDCAYDDGDCNAFNAIYPNCSVEFPELVGDGLCLYGDYDTEECGWDGGDCLLEYDSDYKYPSSVPTISDHPSSSISPSLMLNPSATYRNCNAPIQSWIGDGVCNGDIYNTVECGWDGGDCLDFNEKYPDCTIDLPHLIGNGECNGGQFNTETCGWDGGDCIEFNKKYPNCSAPKPWKVGNGKCNNNIKNYNNKDCGWDGGDCLNMVDSYPDCFVPNPSQIKDGICDAGLYNAEECGWDGGDCLEFNTKYPNCTVDTPKLIGNGLCNIGGGYNTESCGWDGGDCIEFNKYPDCLVNNPERVGDGDCHQGPYNTVECGWDGGDCLDFNEKYPDCTIDLPHLLGNGECNGGRYNSTECGWDGGDCLDFDTQYPNCTVSIKTWIGDGICNGGNYNSLECGWDGGDCVVEGYPDCHVANPNAIGSGTCSGGDYNTEECGWDGGDCDDENQELWKTFPQCNKGVAPSKLGNGICDGAKYNTTECGWDNGDCLIEDYANCLVDNLSLIGNGICEGGPYNVEECGWDGGDCIEFNLKYPNCIVPKPWKIGNGLCNNPPKYNRTECGWDGGDCLK
;
A
#
# COMPACT_ATOMS: atom_id res chain seq x y z
N MET A 1 27.68 -41.71 -7.25
CA MET A 1 27.48 -40.43 -7.94
C MET A 1 28.12 -40.65 -9.30
N LEU A 2 27.35 -41.02 -10.34
CA LEU A 2 26.27 -40.24 -11.00
C LEU A 2 26.94 -39.12 -11.82
N GLU A 3 26.82 -39.12 -13.16
CA GLU A 3 25.68 -38.54 -13.92
C GLU A 3 25.57 -37.03 -13.58
N ILE A 4 25.59 -36.11 -14.54
CA ILE A 4 24.95 -36.12 -15.87
C ILE A 4 25.85 -35.50 -16.96
N CYS A 5 25.74 -36.00 -18.21
CA CYS A 5 25.90 -35.18 -19.42
C CYS A 5 24.65 -35.39 -20.29
N GLY A 6 24.08 -34.31 -20.83
CA GLY A 6 22.78 -34.31 -21.51
C GLY A 6 22.86 -34.35 -23.04
N TYR A 7 21.71 -34.64 -23.64
CA TYR A 7 21.34 -34.56 -25.06
C TYR A 7 21.69 -33.19 -25.70
N ASP A 8 21.96 -33.06 -27.00
CA ASP A 8 22.11 -34.08 -28.07
C ASP A 8 22.87 -33.56 -29.31
N GLY A 9 23.83 -34.35 -29.84
CA GLY A 9 24.52 -33.98 -31.09
C GLY A 9 25.54 -35.01 -31.61
N GLY A 10 26.58 -35.32 -30.82
CA GLY A 10 27.68 -36.20 -31.24
C GLY A 10 28.30 -37.00 -30.09
N ASP A 11 28.90 -38.16 -30.41
CA ASP A 11 29.67 -38.96 -29.46
C ASP A 11 30.93 -38.19 -29.01
N CYS A 12 31.20 -38.15 -27.70
CA CYS A 12 32.40 -37.50 -27.15
C CYS A 12 33.70 -38.16 -27.66
N SER A 13 34.36 -37.55 -28.65
CA SER A 13 35.69 -37.97 -29.13
C SER A 13 36.69 -36.81 -29.24
N GLU A 14 36.86 -36.11 -28.12
CA GLU A 14 38.05 -35.30 -27.79
C GLU A 14 38.27 -34.06 -28.68
N CYS A 15 37.72 -32.90 -28.29
CA CYS A 15 37.94 -31.56 -28.90
C CYS A 15 39.44 -31.20 -29.00
N LYS A 16 39.81 -30.45 -30.05
CA LYS A 16 41.20 -30.09 -30.40
C LYS A 16 41.28 -28.70 -31.04
N ASP A 17 42.47 -28.12 -30.96
CA ASP A 17 42.89 -26.99 -31.81
C ASP A 17 43.21 -27.46 -33.24
N ASP A 18 43.45 -26.49 -34.14
CA ASP A 18 43.88 -26.72 -35.53
C ASP A 18 45.23 -27.47 -35.65
N GLU A 19 46.01 -27.56 -34.57
CA GLU A 19 47.28 -28.32 -34.53
C GLU A 19 47.13 -29.78 -34.04
N GLY A 20 46.00 -30.12 -33.39
CA GLY A 20 45.64 -31.46 -32.94
C GLY A 20 45.95 -31.80 -31.48
N HIS A 21 46.11 -30.80 -30.60
CA HIS A 21 46.27 -30.96 -29.15
C HIS A 21 44.94 -31.28 -28.44
N PHE A 22 45.02 -31.83 -27.21
CA PHE A 22 43.85 -32.26 -26.44
C PHE A 22 43.69 -31.42 -25.16
N PHE A 23 42.50 -30.89 -24.92
CA PHE A 23 42.22 -29.92 -23.85
C PHE A 23 41.29 -30.47 -22.75
N SER A 24 40.87 -29.60 -21.82
CA SER A 24 40.20 -29.95 -20.57
C SER A 24 38.71 -29.57 -20.57
N ASN A 25 37.86 -30.41 -19.96
CA ASN A 25 36.42 -30.16 -19.81
C ASN A 25 36.08 -29.05 -18.78
N GLN A 26 36.98 -28.10 -18.52
CA GLN A 26 36.72 -26.95 -17.63
C GLN A 26 36.59 -25.63 -18.39
N ASP A 27 37.07 -25.60 -19.63
CA ASP A 27 37.23 -24.38 -20.41
C ASP A 27 36.15 -24.24 -21.50
N ILE A 28 35.36 -25.32 -21.74
CA ILE A 28 34.28 -25.37 -22.74
C ILE A 28 32.91 -25.35 -22.04
N GLY A 29 31.99 -24.50 -22.50
CA GLY A 29 30.64 -24.36 -21.92
C GLY A 29 30.68 -23.76 -20.51
N ASN A 30 31.43 -22.67 -20.36
CA ASN A 30 31.78 -22.04 -19.09
C ASN A 30 30.92 -20.80 -18.75
N GLY A 31 30.08 -20.34 -19.70
CA GLY A 31 29.27 -19.12 -19.63
C GLY A 31 29.83 -17.93 -20.42
N LEU A 32 30.98 -18.08 -21.08
CA LEU A 32 31.63 -17.06 -21.91
C LEU A 32 32.04 -17.69 -23.25
N CYS A 33 31.59 -17.11 -24.37
CA CYS A 33 31.98 -17.59 -25.70
C CYS A 33 33.48 -17.36 -25.95
N SER A 34 34.27 -18.43 -26.08
CA SER A 34 35.67 -18.38 -26.47
C SER A 34 35.87 -18.76 -27.95
N LEU A 35 36.58 -17.93 -28.71
CA LEU A 35 36.86 -18.18 -30.13
C LEU A 35 37.69 -19.45 -30.37
N GLU A 36 38.57 -19.82 -29.43
CA GLU A 36 39.39 -21.05 -29.53
C GLU A 36 38.51 -22.32 -29.50
N TYR A 37 37.32 -22.25 -28.90
CA TYR A 37 36.37 -23.36 -28.79
C TYR A 37 35.09 -23.15 -29.63
N ASN A 38 34.97 -22.02 -30.33
CA ASN A 38 33.84 -21.66 -31.19
C ASN A 38 33.84 -22.43 -32.54
N THR A 39 33.85 -23.76 -32.48
CA THR A 39 33.87 -24.66 -33.64
C THR A 39 32.72 -25.66 -33.60
N GLU A 40 32.29 -26.16 -34.77
CA GLU A 40 31.23 -27.18 -34.88
C GLU A 40 31.63 -28.50 -34.18
N GLU A 41 32.92 -28.84 -34.08
CA GLU A 41 33.42 -30.04 -33.39
C GLU A 41 33.43 -29.90 -31.86
N CYS A 42 33.57 -28.67 -31.34
CA CYS A 42 33.53 -28.37 -29.90
C CYS A 42 32.18 -27.75 -29.45
N GLY A 43 31.16 -27.78 -30.33
CA GLY A 43 29.78 -27.41 -30.02
C GLY A 43 29.51 -25.91 -29.95
N PHE A 44 30.32 -25.07 -30.61
CA PHE A 44 30.31 -23.60 -30.49
C PHE A 44 30.47 -23.16 -29.03
N ASP A 45 31.61 -23.56 -28.44
CA ASP A 45 31.93 -23.45 -27.01
C ASP A 45 30.81 -24.01 -26.10
N GLY A 46 30.46 -25.28 -26.31
CA GLY A 46 29.39 -25.96 -25.55
C GLY A 46 27.98 -25.38 -25.72
N GLY A 47 27.81 -24.32 -26.50
CA GLY A 47 26.59 -23.56 -26.70
C GLY A 47 26.75 -22.06 -26.43
N ASP A 48 27.80 -21.63 -25.72
CA ASP A 48 27.96 -20.24 -25.26
C ASP A 48 28.14 -19.24 -26.42
N CYS A 49 28.64 -19.70 -27.58
CA CYS A 49 28.78 -18.87 -28.77
C CYS A 49 27.53 -18.82 -29.69
N THR A 50 26.40 -19.42 -29.29
CA THR A 50 25.24 -19.58 -30.18
C THR A 50 24.65 -18.25 -30.65
N ASP A 51 24.52 -17.27 -29.76
CA ASP A 51 23.92 -15.98 -30.09
C ASP A 51 24.87 -15.08 -30.90
N PHE A 52 26.18 -15.08 -30.58
CA PHE A 52 27.23 -14.46 -31.42
C PHE A 52 27.23 -15.00 -32.85
N ASN A 53 27.20 -16.33 -33.02
CA ASN A 53 27.15 -16.95 -34.33
C ASN A 53 25.84 -16.66 -35.07
N THR A 54 24.73 -16.54 -34.35
CA THR A 54 23.43 -16.15 -34.90
C THR A 54 23.44 -14.69 -35.37
N PHE A 55 23.98 -13.76 -34.58
CA PHE A 55 24.17 -12.36 -34.94
C PHE A 55 25.09 -12.19 -36.14
N LYS A 56 26.29 -12.81 -36.11
CA LYS A 56 27.29 -12.83 -37.21
C LYS A 56 26.72 -13.41 -38.51
N THR A 57 25.66 -14.24 -38.43
CA THR A 57 24.92 -14.76 -39.59
C THR A 57 23.77 -13.83 -40.04
N LYS A 58 23.15 -13.08 -39.11
CA LYS A 58 21.99 -12.20 -39.37
C LYS A 58 22.39 -10.83 -39.92
N TYR A 59 23.46 -10.24 -39.41
CA TYR A 59 23.96 -8.91 -39.78
C TYR A 59 25.45 -8.97 -40.24
N PRO A 60 25.76 -9.71 -41.31
CA PRO A 60 27.15 -10.02 -41.72
C PRO A 60 27.93 -8.82 -42.31
N ASP A 61 27.30 -7.65 -42.42
CA ASP A 61 27.88 -6.40 -42.95
C ASP A 61 27.96 -5.28 -41.87
N CYS A 62 27.58 -5.55 -40.61
CA CYS A 62 27.62 -4.60 -39.49
C CYS A 62 29.06 -4.37 -38.97
N TYR A 63 29.92 -3.75 -39.79
CA TYR A 63 31.34 -3.52 -39.47
C TYR A 63 31.87 -2.22 -40.09
N ARG A 64 32.76 -1.51 -39.38
CA ARG A 64 33.58 -0.41 -39.96
C ARG A 64 35.07 -0.79 -40.01
N ASP A 65 35.62 -0.74 -41.22
CA ASP A 65 37.06 -0.82 -41.48
C ASP A 65 37.79 0.43 -40.91
N GLU A 66 38.62 0.24 -39.88
CA GLU A 66 40.02 0.74 -39.86
C GLU A 66 40.85 0.22 -38.67
N LEU A 67 40.22 -0.26 -37.56
CA LEU A 67 40.92 -0.69 -36.34
C LEU A 67 41.08 -2.20 -36.14
N LEU A 68 40.03 -3.00 -36.33
CA LEU A 68 40.00 -4.44 -35.97
C LEU A 68 40.63 -5.31 -37.08
N GLN A 69 41.83 -5.87 -36.87
CA GLN A 69 42.61 -6.52 -37.95
C GLN A 69 42.76 -8.06 -37.86
N ASP A 70 42.34 -8.70 -36.76
CA ASP A 70 42.22 -10.16 -36.63
C ASP A 70 40.80 -10.59 -36.22
N GLU A 71 40.58 -11.85 -35.84
CA GLU A 71 39.26 -12.31 -35.35
C GLU A 71 39.11 -12.16 -33.83
N GLU A 72 40.20 -12.07 -33.05
CA GLU A 72 40.13 -12.00 -31.57
C GLU A 72 39.54 -10.65 -31.13
N ASP A 73 40.04 -9.53 -31.69
CA ASP A 73 39.51 -8.18 -31.44
C ASP A 73 37.98 -8.07 -31.73
N LYS A 74 37.42 -8.96 -32.57
CA LYS A 74 36.00 -8.97 -32.97
C LYS A 74 35.09 -9.78 -32.05
N LEU A 75 35.66 -10.60 -31.17
CA LEU A 75 34.90 -11.33 -30.16
C LEU A 75 34.75 -10.48 -28.90
N ASP A 76 35.83 -9.89 -28.41
CA ASP A 76 35.81 -9.02 -27.21
C ASP A 76 34.76 -7.91 -27.37
N PHE A 77 34.71 -7.24 -28.53
CA PHE A 77 33.71 -6.18 -28.77
C PHE A 77 32.26 -6.66 -28.83
N PHE A 78 32.00 -7.96 -29.10
CA PHE A 78 30.65 -8.53 -28.99
C PHE A 78 30.35 -9.02 -27.57
N LEU A 79 31.37 -9.47 -26.83
CA LEU A 79 31.26 -9.84 -25.41
C LEU A 79 31.11 -8.63 -24.49
N GLU A 80 31.59 -7.45 -24.88
CA GLU A 80 31.35 -6.17 -24.18
C GLU A 80 29.87 -5.76 -24.22
N GLY A 81 29.07 -6.30 -25.16
CA GLY A 81 27.62 -6.17 -25.14
C GLY A 81 27.10 -4.79 -25.52
N GLU A 82 27.66 -4.19 -26.58
CA GLU A 82 27.31 -2.84 -27.07
C GLU A 82 26.15 -2.81 -28.09
N ILE A 83 25.64 -3.97 -28.53
CA ILE A 83 24.58 -4.09 -29.55
C ILE A 83 23.51 -5.11 -29.10
N GLY A 84 22.23 -4.72 -29.10
CA GLY A 84 21.13 -5.59 -28.66
C GLY A 84 21.08 -5.77 -27.14
N ASN A 85 21.51 -4.74 -26.40
CA ASN A 85 21.68 -4.70 -24.95
C ASN A 85 20.56 -3.92 -24.21
N GLY A 86 19.67 -3.25 -24.95
CA GLY A 86 18.54 -2.46 -24.45
C GLY A 86 18.67 -0.96 -24.74
N PRO A 87 19.76 -0.27 -24.33
CA PRO A 87 20.02 1.12 -24.70
C PRO A 87 20.38 1.29 -26.18
N CYS A 88 19.77 2.26 -26.88
CA CYS A 88 20.07 2.55 -28.28
C CYS A 88 21.47 3.20 -28.48
N SER A 89 22.43 2.43 -28.98
CA SER A 89 23.77 2.86 -29.39
C SER A 89 23.72 3.57 -30.75
N LEU A 90 23.85 4.90 -30.76
CA LEU A 90 23.76 5.71 -31.98
C LEU A 90 24.83 5.39 -33.06
N GLU A 91 25.98 4.83 -32.69
CA GLU A 91 27.00 4.39 -33.66
C GLU A 91 26.55 3.14 -34.45
N TYR A 92 25.74 2.27 -33.83
CA TYR A 92 25.18 1.06 -34.42
C TYR A 92 23.72 1.22 -34.88
N ASN A 93 23.15 2.43 -34.74
CA ASN A 93 21.84 2.80 -35.29
C ASN A 93 21.87 2.93 -36.84
N THR A 94 22.08 1.80 -37.52
CA THR A 94 22.12 1.70 -38.98
C THR A 94 21.28 0.52 -39.46
N GLU A 95 20.73 0.58 -40.67
CA GLU A 95 19.97 -0.53 -41.27
C GLU A 95 20.83 -1.81 -41.41
N GLU A 96 22.15 -1.64 -41.59
CA GLU A 96 23.15 -2.72 -41.74
C GLU A 96 23.41 -3.47 -40.41
N CYS A 97 23.29 -2.78 -39.27
CA CYS A 97 23.31 -3.37 -37.92
C CYS A 97 21.91 -3.67 -37.35
N GLY A 98 20.86 -3.55 -38.16
CA GLY A 98 19.47 -3.82 -37.74
C GLY A 98 18.89 -2.80 -36.77
N PHE A 99 19.38 -1.55 -36.81
CA PHE A 99 19.10 -0.48 -35.85
C PHE A 99 19.48 -0.88 -34.43
N ASP A 100 20.79 -1.15 -34.27
CA ASP A 100 21.42 -1.59 -33.03
C ASP A 100 20.81 -2.90 -32.48
N GLY A 101 20.82 -3.95 -33.30
CA GLY A 101 20.19 -5.23 -33.01
C GLY A 101 18.65 -5.22 -33.11
N GLY A 102 18.05 -4.12 -32.66
CA GLY A 102 16.64 -3.74 -32.62
C GLY A 102 16.35 -2.54 -31.70
N ASP A 103 17.29 -2.15 -30.84
CA ASP A 103 17.06 -1.26 -29.69
C ASP A 103 16.80 0.20 -30.10
N CYS A 104 17.33 0.63 -31.25
CA CYS A 104 17.02 1.95 -31.83
C CYS A 104 15.70 2.01 -32.62
N THR A 105 14.89 0.95 -32.63
CA THR A 105 13.65 0.91 -33.46
C THR A 105 12.63 1.96 -33.04
N ASP A 106 12.45 2.19 -31.73
CA ASP A 106 11.45 3.17 -31.25
C ASP A 106 11.94 4.61 -31.43
N LEU A 107 13.24 4.89 -31.24
CA LEU A 107 13.86 6.17 -31.63
C LEU A 107 13.62 6.50 -33.10
N ASN A 108 13.85 5.53 -33.99
CA ASN A 108 13.67 5.71 -35.43
C ASN A 108 12.19 5.87 -35.81
N THR A 109 11.29 5.20 -35.07
CA THR A 109 9.84 5.37 -35.20
C THR A 109 9.41 6.77 -34.74
N PHE A 110 9.93 7.26 -33.61
CA PHE A 110 9.70 8.62 -33.10
C PHE A 110 10.17 9.68 -34.09
N LYS A 111 11.42 9.58 -34.58
CA LYS A 111 11.98 10.49 -35.61
C LYS A 111 11.23 10.44 -36.94
N SER A 112 10.42 9.40 -37.20
CA SER A 112 9.49 9.38 -38.35
C SER A 112 8.15 10.08 -38.09
N LYS A 113 7.74 10.21 -36.81
CA LYS A 113 6.49 10.83 -36.35
C LYS A 113 6.66 12.34 -36.11
N TYR A 114 7.78 12.75 -35.52
CA TYR A 114 8.17 14.14 -35.25
C TYR A 114 9.49 14.47 -35.97
N PRO A 115 9.52 14.53 -37.31
CA PRO A 115 10.77 14.65 -38.08
C PRO A 115 11.49 16.00 -37.88
N ASP A 116 10.76 17.02 -37.43
CA ASP A 116 11.28 18.35 -37.16
C ASP A 116 11.77 18.51 -35.69
N CYS A 117 11.48 17.54 -34.80
CA CYS A 117 12.01 17.49 -33.44
C CYS A 117 13.49 17.08 -33.44
N ASN A 118 14.39 18.06 -33.60
CA ASN A 118 15.83 17.90 -33.47
C ASN A 118 16.40 19.05 -32.64
N ASN A 119 16.92 18.76 -31.44
CA ASN A 119 17.74 19.73 -30.71
C ASN A 119 19.19 19.66 -31.24
N ASP A 120 19.50 20.44 -32.28
CA ASP A 120 20.76 20.38 -33.03
C ASP A 120 22.01 20.82 -32.21
N GLU A 121 21.86 21.32 -30.98
CA GLU A 121 22.96 21.86 -30.17
C GLU A 121 23.90 20.79 -29.58
N LEU A 122 23.52 19.50 -29.56
CA LEU A 122 24.29 18.41 -28.93
C LEU A 122 25.44 17.82 -29.78
N GLN A 123 25.89 18.45 -30.87
CA GLN A 123 27.02 17.96 -31.68
C GLN A 123 28.38 18.55 -31.26
N GLY A 124 28.88 18.11 -30.11
CA GLY A 124 30.23 18.43 -29.59
C GLY A 124 31.29 17.35 -29.89
N GLU A 125 32.56 17.73 -30.09
CA GLU A 125 33.66 16.80 -30.36
C GLU A 125 34.23 16.16 -29.07
N GLY A 126 33.91 14.88 -28.81
CA GLY A 126 34.63 14.05 -27.82
C GLY A 126 33.74 13.06 -27.05
N GLY A 127 33.74 11.80 -27.47
CA GLY A 127 32.88 10.77 -26.86
C GLY A 127 33.38 10.24 -25.51
N ILE A 128 32.60 10.48 -24.47
CA ILE A 128 32.47 9.65 -23.25
C ILE A 128 30.96 9.51 -22.98
N TYR A 129 30.52 8.37 -22.44
CA TYR A 129 29.12 7.96 -22.36
C TYR A 129 28.21 8.95 -21.59
N ILE A 130 27.09 9.32 -22.20
CA ILE A 130 25.91 9.88 -21.51
C ILE A 130 24.93 8.72 -21.27
N LEU A 131 24.78 8.32 -20.01
CA LEU A 131 24.24 7.00 -19.63
C LEU A 131 22.70 6.92 -19.52
N PHE A 132 21.94 7.87 -20.09
CA PHE A 132 20.47 7.93 -19.88
C PHE A 132 19.59 8.51 -21.01
N LEU A 133 20.12 9.25 -21.98
CA LEU A 133 19.33 10.29 -22.68
C LEU A 133 18.64 9.91 -24.02
N ILE A 134 18.36 8.62 -24.29
CA ILE A 134 17.57 8.23 -25.49
C ILE A 134 16.45 7.23 -25.16
N GLY A 135 15.80 7.41 -24.01
CA GLY A 135 14.53 6.78 -23.66
C GLY A 135 13.47 7.77 -23.15
N GLY A 136 13.66 9.07 -23.37
CA GLY A 136 12.89 10.14 -22.72
C GLY A 136 11.47 10.37 -23.27
N ILE A 137 11.33 10.48 -24.60
CA ILE A 137 10.14 11.14 -25.17
C ILE A 137 8.92 10.20 -25.26
N GLY A 138 7.84 10.54 -24.54
CA GLY A 138 6.61 9.75 -24.52
C GLY A 138 6.70 8.51 -23.63
N ASN A 139 7.49 8.57 -22.54
CA ASN A 139 7.72 7.48 -21.60
C ASN A 139 6.87 7.56 -20.31
N GLY A 140 6.12 8.65 -20.11
CA GLY A 140 5.31 8.94 -18.93
C GLY A 140 5.94 9.92 -17.93
N GLN A 141 7.11 10.49 -18.23
CA GLN A 141 7.74 11.57 -17.46
C GLN A 141 7.95 12.78 -18.37
N CYS A 142 7.69 13.98 -17.87
CA CYS A 142 7.91 15.22 -18.63
C CYS A 142 9.39 15.66 -18.56
N PHE A 143 10.02 15.87 -19.71
CA PHE A 143 11.34 16.45 -19.89
C PHE A 143 11.25 17.81 -20.60
N LEU A 144 11.70 18.88 -19.94
CA LEU A 144 11.59 20.25 -20.47
C LEU A 144 12.31 20.47 -21.80
N GLU A 145 13.42 19.76 -22.06
CA GLU A 145 14.17 19.86 -23.31
C GLU A 145 13.33 19.45 -24.54
N TYR A 146 12.39 18.52 -24.35
CA TYR A 146 11.48 18.03 -25.39
C TYR A 146 10.06 18.59 -25.27
N ASN A 147 9.84 19.50 -24.31
CA ASN A 147 8.55 20.14 -24.05
C ASN A 147 8.22 21.27 -25.06
N THR A 148 8.16 20.91 -26.35
CA THR A 148 7.90 21.84 -27.46
C THR A 148 6.75 21.33 -28.35
N GLU A 149 6.01 22.23 -29.00
CA GLU A 149 4.94 21.84 -29.94
C GLU A 149 5.47 20.94 -31.09
N GLU A 150 6.73 21.13 -31.49
CA GLU A 150 7.41 20.39 -32.56
C GLU A 150 7.81 18.96 -32.15
N CYS A 151 8.13 18.75 -30.87
CA CYS A 151 8.30 17.43 -30.24
C CYS A 151 7.00 16.84 -29.65
N GLY A 152 5.87 17.56 -29.80
CA GLY A 152 4.55 17.14 -29.33
C GLY A 152 4.30 17.29 -27.82
N PHE A 153 5.01 18.22 -27.17
CA PHE A 153 5.08 18.39 -25.71
C PHE A 153 5.57 17.12 -25.02
N ASP A 154 6.79 16.73 -25.40
CA ASP A 154 7.46 15.51 -24.96
C ASP A 154 6.62 14.25 -25.24
N GLY A 155 6.21 14.09 -26.50
CA GLY A 155 5.31 13.01 -26.94
C GLY A 155 3.85 13.14 -26.46
N GLY A 156 3.62 13.92 -25.41
CA GLY A 156 2.36 14.18 -24.71
C GLY A 156 2.53 14.36 -23.20
N ASP A 157 3.68 13.97 -22.63
CA ASP A 157 3.86 13.81 -21.19
C ASP A 157 3.95 15.15 -20.43
N CYS A 158 4.35 16.23 -21.11
CA CYS A 158 4.41 17.58 -20.52
C CYS A 158 3.11 18.39 -20.62
N LEU A 159 2.00 17.82 -21.12
CA LEU A 159 0.77 18.57 -21.37
C LEU A 159 0.16 19.17 -20.08
N GLU A 160 0.08 18.40 -19.00
CA GLU A 160 -0.54 18.85 -17.74
C GLU A 160 0.32 19.91 -17.02
N PHE A 161 1.65 19.71 -17.01
CA PHE A 161 2.61 20.72 -16.54
C PHE A 161 2.50 22.04 -17.32
N ASN A 162 2.31 21.99 -18.64
CA ASN A 162 2.13 23.20 -19.44
C ASN A 162 0.84 23.94 -19.12
N ASP A 163 -0.27 23.24 -18.85
CA ASP A 163 -1.52 23.87 -18.45
C ASP A 163 -1.39 24.48 -17.03
N PHE A 164 -0.75 23.79 -16.08
CA PHE A 164 -0.40 24.35 -14.76
C PHE A 164 0.42 25.66 -14.90
N LYS A 165 1.56 25.58 -15.62
CA LYS A 165 2.48 26.71 -15.89
C LYS A 165 1.80 27.88 -16.61
N THR A 166 0.84 27.60 -17.49
CA THR A 166 0.06 28.62 -18.22
C THR A 166 -0.95 29.33 -17.31
N ASN A 167 -1.53 28.62 -16.36
CA ASN A 167 -2.53 29.17 -15.44
C ASN A 167 -1.92 29.86 -14.21
N TYR A 168 -0.76 29.39 -13.72
CA TYR A 168 -0.14 29.83 -12.45
C TYR A 168 1.32 30.31 -12.60
N PRO A 169 1.61 31.24 -13.54
CA PRO A 169 2.98 31.62 -13.90
C PRO A 169 3.77 32.28 -12.75
N ASP A 170 3.10 32.93 -11.81
CA ASP A 170 3.71 33.65 -10.69
C ASP A 170 3.89 32.79 -9.41
N CYS A 171 3.53 31.50 -9.42
CA CYS A 171 3.67 30.62 -8.25
C CYS A 171 5.13 30.53 -7.77
N ASN A 172 5.44 31.09 -6.59
CA ASN A 172 6.76 31.03 -5.96
C ASN A 172 6.75 31.41 -4.47
N ARG A 173 6.64 30.43 -3.56
CA ARG A 173 6.76 30.67 -2.11
C ARG A 173 8.22 30.82 -1.70
N ASP A 174 8.51 31.91 -0.98
CA ASP A 174 9.82 32.29 -0.39
C ASP A 174 11.05 32.26 -1.33
N GLY A 175 10.86 32.10 -2.65
CA GLY A 175 11.95 32.02 -3.62
C GLY A 175 12.39 30.59 -3.97
N LEU A 176 11.54 29.59 -3.77
CA LEU A 176 11.82 28.17 -4.07
C LEU A 176 11.38 27.70 -5.46
N LEU A 177 10.61 28.50 -6.22
CA LEU A 177 10.14 28.16 -7.58
C LEU A 177 10.51 29.26 -8.59
N GLN A 178 11.82 29.51 -8.76
CA GLN A 178 12.35 30.66 -9.50
C GLN A 178 12.47 30.47 -11.01
N ASP A 179 12.57 29.24 -11.50
CA ASP A 179 12.49 28.93 -12.93
C ASP A 179 11.49 27.82 -13.25
N GLU A 180 11.71 27.06 -14.33
CA GLU A 180 10.77 26.04 -14.81
C GLU A 180 11.22 24.62 -14.44
N GLU A 181 12.49 24.40 -14.09
CA GLU A 181 12.96 23.12 -13.55
C GLU A 181 12.48 22.98 -12.10
N ASP A 182 12.66 24.03 -11.26
CA ASP A 182 12.07 24.07 -9.91
C ASP A 182 10.55 23.73 -9.93
N LYS A 183 9.83 24.29 -10.91
CA LYS A 183 8.37 24.14 -11.04
C LYS A 183 7.96 22.78 -11.60
N LEU A 184 8.83 22.13 -12.37
CA LEU A 184 8.58 20.78 -12.85
C LEU A 184 8.83 19.77 -11.74
N ASP A 185 9.93 19.90 -11.00
CA ASP A 185 10.27 18.98 -9.90
C ASP A 185 9.15 18.96 -8.84
N PHE A 186 8.70 20.13 -8.34
CA PHE A 186 7.57 20.19 -7.39
C PHE A 186 6.22 19.72 -7.96
N PHE A 187 6.04 19.74 -9.29
CA PHE A 187 4.85 19.20 -9.97
C PHE A 187 4.94 17.66 -10.12
N LEU A 188 6.14 17.12 -10.40
CA LEU A 188 6.40 15.68 -10.52
C LEU A 188 6.51 14.97 -9.16
N GLU A 189 6.99 15.65 -8.11
CA GLU A 189 6.88 15.19 -6.72
C GLU A 189 5.42 15.21 -6.24
N GLY A 190 4.53 15.94 -6.92
CA GLY A 190 3.10 15.95 -6.68
C GLY A 190 2.70 16.76 -5.44
N GLU A 191 3.35 17.89 -5.19
CA GLU A 191 3.07 18.78 -4.05
C GLU A 191 2.15 19.97 -4.39
N ILE A 192 1.86 20.22 -5.68
CA ILE A 192 1.00 21.31 -6.16
C ILE A 192 0.11 20.82 -7.31
N GLY A 193 -1.22 21.01 -7.21
CA GLY A 193 -2.16 20.58 -8.27
C GLY A 193 -2.41 19.07 -8.29
N ASN A 194 -2.21 18.39 -7.16
CA ASN A 194 -2.32 16.95 -6.96
C ASN A 194 -3.75 16.50 -6.56
N GLY A 195 -4.66 17.44 -6.31
CA GLY A 195 -6.02 17.20 -5.79
C GLY A 195 -6.16 17.22 -4.26
N LEU A 196 -5.12 17.64 -3.51
CA LEU A 196 -5.07 17.68 -2.05
C LEU A 196 -4.52 19.03 -1.58
N CYS A 197 -5.33 19.80 -0.85
CA CYS A 197 -4.98 21.17 -0.45
C CYS A 197 -3.77 21.27 0.51
N SER A 198 -2.58 21.51 -0.05
CA SER A 198 -1.36 21.83 0.66
C SER A 198 -1.39 23.27 1.19
N LEU A 199 -1.61 23.40 2.50
CA LEU A 199 -1.59 24.69 3.20
C LEU A 199 -0.25 25.43 3.12
N GLU A 200 0.82 24.76 2.68
CA GLU A 200 2.14 25.31 2.39
C GLU A 200 2.09 26.20 1.13
N TYR A 201 1.52 25.70 0.03
CA TYR A 201 1.45 26.35 -1.28
C TYR A 201 0.16 27.14 -1.52
N ASN A 202 -0.79 27.05 -0.59
CA ASN A 202 -2.07 27.77 -0.54
C ASN A 202 -1.94 29.32 -0.52
N THR A 203 -1.58 29.90 -1.66
CA THR A 203 -1.31 31.34 -1.84
C THR A 203 -1.91 31.83 -3.17
N GLU A 204 -2.29 33.11 -3.24
CA GLU A 204 -2.89 33.70 -4.46
C GLU A 204 -1.94 33.62 -5.67
N GLU A 205 -0.64 33.69 -5.44
CA GLU A 205 0.41 33.58 -6.47
C GLU A 205 0.56 32.14 -7.01
N CYS A 206 0.37 31.12 -6.16
CA CYS A 206 0.29 29.72 -6.58
C CYS A 206 -1.13 29.24 -6.93
N GLY A 207 -2.06 30.15 -7.23
CA GLY A 207 -3.41 29.79 -7.65
C GLY A 207 -4.28 29.15 -6.55
N PHE A 208 -3.87 29.29 -5.29
CA PHE A 208 -4.30 28.46 -4.16
C PHE A 208 -3.99 26.99 -4.42
N ASP A 209 -2.69 26.69 -4.49
CA ASP A 209 -2.15 25.34 -4.62
C ASP A 209 -2.58 24.62 -5.91
N GLY A 210 -2.25 25.21 -7.07
CA GLY A 210 -2.68 24.72 -8.39
C GLY A 210 -4.20 24.81 -8.64
N GLY A 211 -4.96 25.26 -7.64
CA GLY A 211 -6.42 25.28 -7.61
C GLY A 211 -6.99 24.58 -6.37
N ASP A 212 -6.28 23.60 -5.80
CA ASP A 212 -6.80 22.62 -4.84
C ASP A 212 -7.23 23.23 -3.50
N CYS A 213 -6.65 24.37 -3.11
CA CYS A 213 -7.02 25.12 -1.92
C CYS A 213 -8.03 26.28 -2.16
N THR A 214 -8.56 26.44 -3.37
CA THR A 214 -9.44 27.58 -3.72
C THR A 214 -10.70 27.62 -2.84
N ASP A 215 -11.32 26.46 -2.59
CA ASP A 215 -12.54 26.37 -1.79
C ASP A 215 -12.24 26.53 -0.30
N PHE A 216 -11.14 25.95 0.21
CA PHE A 216 -10.66 26.18 1.58
C PHE A 216 -10.45 27.67 1.87
N ASN A 217 -9.82 28.44 0.98
CA ASN A 217 -9.60 29.88 1.18
C ASN A 217 -10.89 30.69 1.06
N THR A 218 -11.78 30.29 0.15
CA THR A 218 -13.13 30.87 0.02
C THR A 218 -13.93 30.67 1.31
N PHE A 219 -13.86 29.48 1.89
CA PHE A 219 -14.45 29.14 3.19
C PHE A 219 -13.84 29.96 4.33
N LYS A 220 -12.51 29.93 4.49
CA LYS A 220 -11.77 30.59 5.56
C LYS A 220 -12.04 32.10 5.63
N THR A 221 -12.25 32.72 4.48
CA THR A 221 -12.65 34.13 4.34
C THR A 221 -14.11 34.39 4.75
N LYS A 222 -14.98 33.39 4.56
CA LYS A 222 -16.44 33.43 4.80
C LYS A 222 -16.80 33.13 6.26
N TYR A 223 -16.02 32.27 6.94
CA TYR A 223 -16.27 31.79 8.31
C TYR A 223 -15.04 31.88 9.25
N PRO A 224 -14.48 33.08 9.47
CA PRO A 224 -13.22 33.25 10.22
C PRO A 224 -13.30 32.88 11.70
N ASP A 225 -14.50 32.88 12.31
CA ASP A 225 -14.71 32.51 13.73
C ASP A 225 -14.59 31.00 13.99
N CYS A 226 -14.56 30.17 12.93
CA CYS A 226 -14.28 28.74 12.97
C CYS A 226 -12.79 28.46 13.25
N TYR A 227 -11.90 29.29 12.68
CA TYR A 227 -10.44 29.11 12.71
C TYR A 227 -9.79 29.89 13.88
N ARG A 228 -10.13 29.52 15.12
CA ARG A 228 -9.48 30.07 16.32
C ARG A 228 -8.67 29.02 17.05
N ASP A 229 -7.45 29.41 17.45
CA ASP A 229 -6.50 28.59 18.21
C ASP A 229 -7.06 27.96 19.50
N GLU A 230 -8.16 28.48 20.06
CA GLU A 230 -8.82 27.92 21.26
C GLU A 230 -9.64 26.64 20.96
N LEU A 231 -9.92 26.35 19.67
CA LEU A 231 -10.62 25.15 19.21
C LEU A 231 -9.69 24.06 18.64
N LEU A 232 -8.43 24.38 18.35
CA LEU A 232 -7.43 23.46 17.79
C LEU A 232 -6.39 23.16 18.88
N GLN A 233 -6.61 22.12 19.68
CA GLN A 233 -5.88 21.91 20.93
C GLN A 233 -4.65 20.97 20.80
N ASP A 234 -4.50 20.35 19.64
CA ASP A 234 -3.48 19.37 19.27
C ASP A 234 -3.02 19.60 17.81
N ASP A 235 -1.90 18.97 17.44
CA ASP A 235 -1.38 19.06 16.07
C ASP A 235 -2.13 18.13 15.09
N GLU A 236 -2.83 17.10 15.59
CA GLU A 236 -3.74 16.27 14.79
C GLU A 236 -4.91 17.10 14.23
N ASP A 237 -5.46 18.07 14.98
CA ASP A 237 -6.51 18.95 14.47
C ASP A 237 -6.07 19.90 13.35
N LYS A 238 -4.76 20.14 13.21
CA LYS A 238 -4.18 20.84 12.05
C LYS A 238 -4.02 19.88 10.87
N PHE A 239 -3.69 18.62 11.15
CA PHE A 239 -3.56 17.56 10.15
C PHE A 239 -4.92 17.13 9.59
N MET A 240 -6.00 17.12 10.38
CA MET A 240 -7.36 16.86 9.88
C MET A 240 -7.85 17.98 8.95
N LEU A 241 -7.43 19.24 9.16
CA LEU A 241 -7.72 20.36 8.26
C LEU A 241 -6.97 20.29 6.90
N PHE A 242 -5.93 19.47 6.79
CA PHE A 242 -5.17 19.22 5.55
C PHE A 242 -6.03 18.50 4.48
N TRP A 243 -7.01 17.71 4.92
CA TRP A 243 -7.83 16.85 4.05
C TRP A 243 -9.14 17.49 3.56
N GLY A 244 -9.29 18.82 3.68
CA GLY A 244 -10.46 19.53 3.14
C GLY A 244 -11.79 19.07 3.75
N VAL A 245 -11.83 18.79 5.05
CA VAL A 245 -12.99 18.22 5.79
C VAL A 245 -14.14 19.24 5.99
N ILE A 246 -14.14 20.35 5.25
CA ILE A 246 -14.90 21.55 5.57
C ILE A 246 -15.37 22.24 4.28
N GLY A 247 -16.68 22.25 4.02
CA GLY A 247 -17.26 22.80 2.78
C GLY A 247 -16.98 21.95 1.54
N ASN A 248 -17.08 20.62 1.69
CA ASN A 248 -16.71 19.57 0.74
C ASN A 248 -17.92 18.70 0.30
N ASP A 249 -19.12 19.27 0.38
CA ASP A 249 -20.43 18.63 0.22
C ASP A 249 -20.76 17.55 1.30
N TRP A 250 -19.93 17.38 2.35
CA TRP A 250 -20.19 16.49 3.48
C TRP A 250 -20.40 17.28 4.78
N CYS A 251 -21.61 17.23 5.34
CA CYS A 251 -21.91 17.92 6.59
C CYS A 251 -21.21 17.26 7.80
N SER A 252 -20.10 17.84 8.27
CA SER A 252 -19.31 17.35 9.40
C SER A 252 -19.78 17.96 10.73
N PRO A 253 -20.10 17.16 11.78
CA PRO A 253 -20.69 17.69 13.02
C PRO A 253 -19.72 18.55 13.83
N LYS A 254 -18.42 18.25 13.81
CA LYS A 254 -17.38 19.08 14.45
C LYS A 254 -17.41 20.53 13.93
N TYR A 255 -17.86 20.72 12.70
CA TYR A 255 -17.95 22.00 12.00
C TYR A 255 -19.41 22.43 11.73
N ASN A 256 -20.40 21.68 12.21
CA ASN A 256 -21.82 22.03 12.11
C ASN A 256 -22.23 23.08 13.18
N THR A 257 -21.66 24.28 13.07
CA THR A 257 -21.91 25.39 14.00
C THR A 257 -22.17 26.70 13.26
N GLU A 258 -22.90 27.64 13.86
CA GLU A 258 -23.17 28.96 13.25
C GLU A 258 -21.86 29.72 12.93
N GLN A 259 -20.80 29.48 13.72
CA GLN A 259 -19.46 30.08 13.58
C GLN A 259 -18.70 29.51 12.37
N CYS A 260 -18.87 28.23 12.08
CA CYS A 260 -18.35 27.54 10.89
C CYS A 260 -19.34 27.57 9.72
N GLY A 261 -20.43 28.33 9.83
CA GLY A 261 -21.40 28.49 8.74
C GLY A 261 -22.39 27.36 8.54
N PHE A 262 -22.45 26.42 9.49
CA PHE A 262 -23.03 25.08 9.33
C PHE A 262 -22.28 24.33 8.23
N ASP A 263 -21.04 23.99 8.58
CA ASP A 263 -20.01 23.43 7.70
C ASP A 263 -20.03 24.04 6.29
N GLY A 264 -19.84 25.37 6.24
CA GLY A 264 -19.68 26.09 4.98
C GLY A 264 -20.94 26.39 4.17
N GLY A 265 -21.96 25.56 4.29
CA GLY A 265 -23.01 25.39 3.30
C GLY A 265 -23.65 24.02 3.39
N ASP A 266 -22.85 23.02 3.71
CA ASP A 266 -23.15 21.60 3.55
C ASP A 266 -24.19 21.18 4.60
N CYS A 267 -23.99 21.63 5.85
CA CYS A 267 -24.99 21.51 6.89
C CYS A 267 -26.11 22.58 6.81
N ILE A 268 -26.07 23.57 5.91
CA ILE A 268 -27.17 24.57 5.80
C ILE A 268 -28.43 23.91 5.28
N ASP A 269 -28.33 23.05 4.25
CA ASP A 269 -29.50 22.39 3.69
C ASP A 269 -30.05 21.32 4.65
N PHE A 270 -29.17 20.57 5.32
CA PHE A 270 -29.50 19.69 6.46
C PHE A 270 -30.22 20.46 7.58
N ASN A 271 -29.58 21.43 8.24
CA ASN A 271 -30.16 22.17 9.37
C ASN A 271 -31.41 22.99 8.99
N ARG A 272 -31.61 23.33 7.71
CA ARG A 272 -32.85 23.99 7.24
C ARG A 272 -34.01 23.01 7.10
N LYS A 273 -33.71 21.74 6.80
CA LYS A 273 -34.67 20.63 6.67
C LYS A 273 -34.99 20.06 8.05
N TYR A 274 -33.95 19.91 8.88
CA TYR A 274 -33.91 19.23 10.17
C TYR A 274 -33.26 20.10 11.27
N PRO A 275 -33.89 21.24 11.64
CA PRO A 275 -33.31 22.24 12.56
C PRO A 275 -33.21 21.81 14.03
N ASP A 276 -33.88 20.71 14.40
CA ASP A 276 -33.94 20.16 15.76
C ASP A 276 -33.27 18.76 15.84
N CYS A 277 -32.50 18.37 14.81
CA CYS A 277 -31.81 17.08 14.67
C CYS A 277 -30.36 17.14 15.19
N GLU A 278 -30.01 16.29 16.15
CA GLU A 278 -28.65 16.20 16.74
C GLU A 278 -28.05 14.81 16.44
N VAL A 279 -27.14 14.71 15.46
CA VAL A 279 -26.54 13.43 14.99
C VAL A 279 -25.03 13.54 14.73
N GLU A 280 -24.32 12.41 14.76
CA GLU A 280 -22.84 12.34 14.70
C GLU A 280 -22.26 12.24 13.28
N PHE A 281 -23.07 11.95 12.25
CA PHE A 281 -22.66 12.01 10.84
C PHE A 281 -23.86 12.42 9.95
N PRO A 282 -24.23 13.71 9.88
CA PRO A 282 -25.38 14.15 9.09
C PRO A 282 -25.30 13.83 7.58
N SER A 283 -24.14 13.46 7.03
CA SER A 283 -24.02 12.91 5.67
C SER A 283 -24.59 11.49 5.50
N LEU A 284 -24.96 10.81 6.60
CA LEU A 284 -25.75 9.58 6.55
C LEU A 284 -27.23 9.86 6.23
N LEU A 285 -27.73 11.08 6.46
CA LEU A 285 -29.12 11.43 6.19
C LEU A 285 -29.41 11.55 4.69
N GLY A 286 -30.14 10.58 4.13
CA GLY A 286 -30.44 10.56 2.69
C GLY A 286 -29.34 9.90 1.84
N ASN A 287 -28.68 8.87 2.37
CA ASN A 287 -27.66 8.07 1.72
C ASN A 287 -28.18 6.79 1.00
N ASP A 288 -29.50 6.67 0.81
CA ASP A 288 -30.23 5.46 0.36
C ASP A 288 -30.19 4.28 1.38
N PHE A 289 -29.81 4.51 2.65
CA PHE A 289 -29.85 3.52 3.74
C PHE A 289 -30.56 4.08 4.99
N CYS A 290 -31.07 3.20 5.86
CA CYS A 290 -31.84 3.60 7.04
C CYS A 290 -30.97 3.41 8.31
N ASN A 291 -30.11 4.39 8.58
CA ASN A 291 -29.01 4.40 9.56
C ASN A 291 -29.46 4.54 11.04
N GLY A 292 -30.75 4.71 11.31
CA GLY A 292 -31.36 4.42 12.62
C GLY A 292 -30.98 5.32 13.79
N GLY A 293 -31.22 4.86 15.01
CA GLY A 293 -30.77 5.50 16.26
C GLY A 293 -31.23 6.96 16.41
N LEU A 294 -30.29 7.89 16.19
CA LEU A 294 -30.55 9.34 16.20
C LEU A 294 -30.98 9.89 14.82
N TYR A 295 -30.60 9.22 13.73
CA TYR A 295 -30.93 9.56 12.33
C TYR A 295 -32.39 9.24 11.98
N ASP A 296 -32.94 8.12 12.47
CA ASP A 296 -34.36 7.76 12.31
C ASP A 296 -35.28 8.41 13.37
N THR A 297 -35.24 9.75 13.45
CA THR A 297 -36.12 10.54 14.33
C THR A 297 -37.03 11.48 13.51
N ALA A 298 -38.14 11.93 14.11
CA ALA A 298 -39.07 12.86 13.46
C ALA A 298 -38.41 14.23 13.18
N GLU A 299 -37.50 14.63 14.06
CA GLU A 299 -36.67 15.83 14.00
C GLU A 299 -35.63 15.76 12.87
N CYS A 300 -35.10 14.56 12.57
CA CYS A 300 -34.23 14.25 11.42
C CYS A 300 -34.98 13.76 10.16
N GLY A 301 -36.32 13.77 10.19
CA GLY A 301 -37.15 13.43 9.03
C GLY A 301 -37.30 11.95 8.68
N TRP A 302 -36.90 11.05 9.58
CA TRP A 302 -36.80 9.60 9.34
C TRP A 302 -35.77 9.26 8.28
N ASP A 303 -34.51 9.58 8.59
CA ASP A 303 -33.35 9.39 7.74
C ASP A 303 -33.43 10.07 6.35
N ASP A 304 -33.83 11.35 6.35
CA ASP A 304 -34.26 12.14 5.17
C ASP A 304 -35.33 11.50 4.25
N GLY A 305 -35.84 10.34 4.62
CA GLY A 305 -36.72 9.53 3.79
C GLY A 305 -36.05 8.35 3.07
N ASP A 306 -34.86 7.92 3.44
CA ASP A 306 -34.39 6.57 3.07
C ASP A 306 -35.24 5.53 3.79
N CYS A 307 -35.52 5.78 5.07
CA CYS A 307 -36.53 5.05 5.81
C CYS A 307 -37.99 5.35 5.34
N TYR A 308 -38.24 6.13 4.27
CA TYR A 308 -39.60 6.61 3.90
C TYR A 308 -40.57 5.47 3.59
N GLU A 309 -40.09 4.35 3.04
CA GLU A 309 -40.95 3.20 2.76
C GLU A 309 -41.64 2.65 4.03
N ARG A 310 -41.08 2.95 5.21
CA ARG A 310 -41.65 2.65 6.54
C ARG A 310 -42.28 3.87 7.24
N ILE A 311 -42.66 4.93 6.54
CA ILE A 311 -43.38 6.07 7.16
C ILE A 311 -44.82 5.72 7.56
N ASP A 312 -45.56 4.96 6.75
CA ASP A 312 -46.89 4.48 7.19
C ASP A 312 -46.74 3.58 8.43
N PHE A 313 -45.69 2.76 8.46
CA PHE A 313 -45.32 1.96 9.62
C PHE A 313 -45.01 2.80 10.87
N ARG A 314 -44.01 3.71 10.85
CA ARG A 314 -43.66 4.56 12.01
C ARG A 314 -44.78 5.51 12.43
N ASN A 315 -45.72 5.88 11.55
CA ASN A 315 -46.93 6.61 11.96
C ASN A 315 -47.87 5.77 12.85
N GLU A 316 -47.95 4.45 12.63
CA GLU A 316 -48.68 3.52 13.50
C GLU A 316 -47.81 3.04 14.68
N HIS A 317 -46.48 3.02 14.53
CA HIS A 317 -45.47 2.54 15.46
C HIS A 317 -44.43 3.59 15.94
N PRO A 318 -44.83 4.79 16.43
CA PRO A 318 -43.95 5.94 16.72
C PRO A 318 -43.18 5.82 18.06
N LYS A 319 -42.72 4.61 18.37
CA LYS A 319 -41.94 4.23 19.55
C LYS A 319 -40.93 3.13 19.26
N CYS A 320 -41.01 2.51 18.09
CA CYS A 320 -39.90 1.71 17.61
C CYS A 320 -38.67 2.62 17.52
N VAL A 321 -37.59 2.24 18.21
CA VAL A 321 -36.30 2.93 18.16
C VAL A 321 -35.26 1.83 18.12
N VAL A 322 -34.63 1.69 16.96
CA VAL A 322 -33.66 0.64 16.64
C VAL A 322 -32.46 1.25 15.92
N GLU A 323 -31.33 0.56 15.94
CA GLU A 323 -30.06 1.07 15.41
C GLU A 323 -29.97 0.95 13.89
N ARG A 324 -30.67 -0.02 13.29
CA ARG A 324 -30.67 -0.30 11.84
C ARG A 324 -32.08 -0.60 11.29
N PRO A 325 -32.99 0.39 11.20
CA PRO A 325 -34.38 0.20 10.77
C PRO A 325 -34.58 -0.16 9.28
N GLU A 326 -33.51 -0.37 8.48
CA GLU A 326 -33.62 -1.12 7.23
C GLU A 326 -33.95 -2.60 7.50
N LEU A 327 -33.44 -3.17 8.61
CA LEU A 327 -33.60 -4.56 9.03
C LEU A 327 -35.00 -4.90 9.53
N LEU A 328 -35.75 -3.91 10.04
CA LEU A 328 -37.18 -4.08 10.29
C LEU A 328 -37.83 -4.52 8.97
N GLY A 329 -38.51 -5.65 8.87
CA GLY A 329 -39.29 -5.97 7.67
C GLY A 329 -38.48 -6.09 6.38
N ASP A 330 -37.30 -6.70 6.40
CA ASP A 330 -36.47 -6.97 5.22
C ASP A 330 -36.68 -8.39 4.63
N GLY A 331 -37.46 -9.24 5.30
CA GLY A 331 -37.68 -10.65 5.02
C GLY A 331 -37.02 -11.61 6.03
N ILE A 332 -36.22 -11.11 6.97
CA ILE A 332 -35.58 -11.84 8.07
C ILE A 332 -36.16 -11.32 9.40
N CYS A 333 -36.38 -12.20 10.37
CA CYS A 333 -36.91 -11.82 11.69
C CYS A 333 -35.75 -11.49 12.66
N HIS A 334 -35.50 -10.21 12.88
CA HIS A 334 -34.46 -9.68 13.77
C HIS A 334 -34.97 -9.54 15.22
N GLY A 335 -34.13 -9.88 16.20
CA GLY A 335 -34.50 -9.98 17.61
C GLY A 335 -34.40 -8.69 18.43
N GLY A 336 -34.17 -8.84 19.73
CA GLY A 336 -33.81 -7.75 20.64
C GLY A 336 -34.77 -6.56 20.62
N THR A 337 -34.30 -5.40 20.15
CA THR A 337 -35.08 -4.16 20.04
C THR A 337 -36.05 -4.15 18.86
N TYR A 338 -35.74 -4.90 17.80
CA TYR A 338 -36.54 -5.04 16.58
C TYR A 338 -37.78 -5.92 16.82
N ASN A 339 -37.62 -7.06 17.48
CA ASN A 339 -38.73 -7.96 17.84
C ASN A 339 -39.55 -7.47 19.06
N THR A 340 -40.09 -6.25 19.00
CA THR A 340 -40.90 -5.67 20.09
C THR A 340 -42.31 -5.27 19.64
N PRO A 341 -43.33 -5.22 20.54
CA PRO A 341 -44.68 -4.81 20.17
C PRO A 341 -44.78 -3.35 19.71
N ASP A 342 -43.92 -2.48 20.23
CA ASP A 342 -43.83 -1.09 19.77
C ASP A 342 -43.16 -1.02 18.37
N CYS A 343 -42.30 -1.97 17.99
CA CYS A 343 -41.80 -2.24 16.62
C CYS A 343 -42.62 -3.28 15.81
N ALA A 344 -43.89 -3.51 16.17
CA ALA A 344 -44.80 -4.47 15.51
C ALA A 344 -44.31 -5.94 15.36
N TYR A 345 -43.24 -6.31 16.07
CA TYR A 345 -42.45 -7.51 15.83
C TYR A 345 -41.79 -7.49 14.45
N ASP A 346 -40.85 -6.57 14.28
CA ASP A 346 -39.94 -6.48 13.13
C ASP A 346 -40.66 -6.18 11.79
N ASP A 347 -41.49 -5.13 11.78
CA ASP A 347 -42.49 -4.81 10.72
C ASP A 347 -43.40 -6.01 10.34
N GLY A 348 -43.41 -7.02 11.21
CA GLY A 348 -44.21 -8.21 11.11
C GLY A 348 -43.52 -9.45 10.56
N ASP A 349 -42.23 -9.44 10.22
CA ASP A 349 -41.52 -10.68 9.85
C ASP A 349 -41.42 -11.63 11.06
N CYS A 350 -41.21 -11.09 12.26
CA CYS A 350 -41.30 -11.84 13.50
C CYS A 350 -42.74 -12.23 13.91
N ASN A 351 -43.80 -11.90 13.16
CA ASN A 351 -45.14 -12.42 13.46
C ASN A 351 -45.21 -13.95 13.35
N ALA A 352 -44.50 -14.54 12.38
CA ALA A 352 -44.49 -15.99 12.22
C ALA A 352 -43.79 -16.68 13.41
N PHE A 353 -42.66 -16.10 13.83
CA PHE A 353 -41.90 -16.53 14.99
C PHE A 353 -42.71 -16.41 16.30
N ASN A 354 -43.20 -15.21 16.62
CA ASN A 354 -43.95 -14.93 17.85
C ASN A 354 -45.33 -15.60 17.89
N ALA A 355 -45.91 -16.00 16.76
CA ALA A 355 -47.12 -16.83 16.76
C ALA A 355 -46.87 -18.24 17.32
N ILE A 356 -45.61 -18.69 17.34
CA ILE A 356 -45.16 -19.97 17.88
C ILE A 356 -44.52 -19.78 19.26
N TYR A 357 -43.63 -18.78 19.40
CA TYR A 357 -42.83 -18.51 20.61
C TYR A 357 -43.12 -17.11 21.21
N PRO A 358 -44.37 -16.80 21.64
CA PRO A 358 -44.85 -15.45 21.96
C PRO A 358 -44.22 -14.75 23.18
N ASN A 359 -43.29 -15.41 23.88
CA ASN A 359 -42.56 -14.83 25.01
C ASN A 359 -41.03 -14.92 24.82
N CYS A 360 -40.55 -15.46 23.69
CA CYS A 360 -39.13 -15.55 23.40
C CYS A 360 -38.54 -14.16 23.11
N SER A 361 -37.33 -13.90 23.58
CA SER A 361 -36.66 -12.60 23.45
C SER A 361 -35.16 -12.79 23.25
N VAL A 362 -34.79 -13.38 22.11
CA VAL A 362 -33.41 -13.57 21.65
C VAL A 362 -32.98 -12.46 20.69
N GLU A 363 -31.69 -12.43 20.34
CA GLU A 363 -31.10 -11.46 19.39
C GLU A 363 -31.25 -11.90 17.92
N PHE A 364 -31.14 -13.20 17.64
CA PHE A 364 -31.22 -13.80 16.31
C PHE A 364 -32.32 -14.90 16.24
N PRO A 365 -33.62 -14.53 16.18
CA PRO A 365 -34.74 -15.46 16.12
C PRO A 365 -34.70 -16.51 15.00
N GLU A 366 -33.97 -16.24 13.92
CA GLU A 366 -33.76 -17.18 12.81
C GLU A 366 -32.92 -18.41 13.20
N LEU A 367 -32.20 -18.33 14.32
CA LEU A 367 -31.48 -19.46 14.91
C LEU A 367 -32.39 -20.38 15.73
N VAL A 368 -33.54 -19.90 16.19
CA VAL A 368 -34.47 -20.65 17.06
C VAL A 368 -35.25 -21.66 16.23
N GLY A 369 -34.78 -22.91 16.22
CA GLY A 369 -35.28 -23.97 15.36
C GLY A 369 -34.48 -24.19 14.06
N ASP A 370 -33.20 -23.81 14.00
CA ASP A 370 -32.34 -23.94 12.80
C ASP A 370 -31.79 -25.37 12.57
N GLY A 371 -31.89 -26.23 13.59
CA GLY A 371 -31.33 -27.58 13.68
C GLY A 371 -30.15 -27.76 14.66
N LEU A 372 -29.76 -26.73 15.41
CA LEU A 372 -28.67 -26.74 16.40
C LEU A 372 -29.18 -26.25 17.75
N CYS A 373 -29.00 -27.01 18.83
CA CYS A 373 -29.35 -26.54 20.18
C CYS A 373 -28.36 -25.46 20.67
N LEU A 374 -28.86 -24.24 20.84
CA LEU A 374 -28.15 -23.06 21.35
C LEU A 374 -28.55 -22.77 22.79
N TYR A 375 -27.57 -22.82 23.69
CA TYR A 375 -27.79 -22.58 25.13
C TYR A 375 -27.89 -21.09 25.48
N GLY A 376 -28.51 -20.78 26.62
CA GLY A 376 -28.64 -19.41 27.13
C GLY A 376 -30.06 -18.89 26.93
N ASP A 377 -30.21 -17.72 26.31
CA ASP A 377 -31.52 -17.08 26.10
C ASP A 377 -32.40 -17.85 25.07
N TYR A 378 -31.77 -18.67 24.23
CA TYR A 378 -32.37 -19.50 23.19
C TYR A 378 -32.98 -20.81 23.78
N ASP A 379 -32.24 -21.53 24.63
CA ASP A 379 -32.71 -22.71 25.38
C ASP A 379 -33.60 -22.36 26.60
N THR A 380 -34.77 -21.78 26.34
CA THR A 380 -35.75 -21.39 27.37
C THR A 380 -37.16 -21.91 27.09
N GLU A 381 -37.99 -22.14 28.13
CA GLU A 381 -39.39 -22.58 27.97
C GLU A 381 -40.20 -21.60 27.08
N GLU A 382 -39.89 -20.31 27.22
CA GLU A 382 -40.44 -19.20 26.43
C GLU A 382 -40.10 -19.26 24.93
N CYS A 383 -38.89 -19.73 24.59
CA CYS A 383 -38.41 -20.00 23.22
C CYS A 383 -38.68 -21.43 22.73
N GLY A 384 -39.46 -22.21 23.50
CA GLY A 384 -39.78 -23.60 23.16
C GLY A 384 -38.62 -24.59 23.34
N TRP A 385 -37.57 -24.19 24.08
CA TRP A 385 -36.27 -24.85 24.21
C TRP A 385 -35.58 -24.91 22.85
N ASP A 386 -35.17 -23.71 22.42
CA ASP A 386 -34.58 -23.40 21.12
C ASP A 386 -35.37 -23.96 19.93
N GLY A 387 -36.63 -23.56 19.82
CA GLY A 387 -37.56 -24.04 18.80
C GLY A 387 -37.97 -25.52 18.94
N GLY A 388 -37.41 -26.23 19.92
CA GLY A 388 -37.50 -27.67 20.10
C GLY A 388 -36.22 -28.42 19.73
N ASP A 389 -35.16 -27.76 19.26
CA ASP A 389 -33.90 -28.42 18.90
C ASP A 389 -33.08 -28.85 20.13
N CYS A 390 -33.28 -28.18 21.28
CA CYS A 390 -32.79 -28.66 22.57
C CYS A 390 -33.67 -29.78 23.19
N LEU A 391 -34.77 -30.21 22.55
CA LEU A 391 -35.69 -31.23 23.08
C LEU A 391 -35.40 -32.66 22.58
N LEU A 392 -34.26 -33.20 22.99
CA LEU A 392 -33.97 -34.65 23.01
C LEU A 392 -33.54 -35.03 24.43
N GLU A 393 -34.13 -35.99 25.15
CA GLU A 393 -35.05 -37.08 24.78
C GLU A 393 -36.20 -37.32 25.81
N TYR A 394 -37.07 -38.32 25.53
CA TYR A 394 -38.16 -38.90 26.35
C TYR A 394 -39.43 -38.04 26.51
N ASP A 395 -40.67 -38.57 26.42
CA ASP A 395 -41.15 -39.97 26.39
C ASP A 395 -42.37 -40.16 25.45
N SER A 396 -42.77 -41.43 25.29
CA SER A 396 -43.56 -42.02 24.21
C SER A 396 -45.05 -42.24 24.52
N ASP A 397 -45.86 -41.18 24.74
CA ASP A 397 -47.33 -41.29 24.58
C ASP A 397 -48.05 -39.93 24.38
N TYR A 398 -48.71 -39.71 23.22
CA TYR A 398 -50.05 -39.13 22.98
C TYR A 398 -50.25 -38.79 21.46
N LYS A 399 -51.34 -38.13 21.03
CA LYS A 399 -51.87 -38.22 19.64
C LYS A 399 -52.34 -36.92 18.96
N TYR A 400 -51.87 -36.70 17.70
CA TYR A 400 -52.58 -36.09 16.53
C TYR A 400 -53.12 -34.61 16.64
N PRO A 401 -53.56 -33.93 15.55
CA PRO A 401 -53.14 -33.95 14.11
C PRO A 401 -53.16 -32.58 13.31
N SER A 402 -52.23 -32.40 12.36
CA SER A 402 -52.39 -31.95 10.94
C SER A 402 -53.17 -30.66 10.47
N SER A 403 -52.45 -29.74 9.79
CA SER A 403 -52.87 -28.89 8.62
C SER A 403 -51.64 -28.19 7.93
N VAL A 404 -51.47 -27.81 6.64
CA VAL A 404 -52.21 -27.77 5.32
C VAL A 404 -52.61 -26.34 4.83
N PRO A 405 -52.32 -25.85 3.57
CA PRO A 405 -51.37 -26.25 2.47
C PRO A 405 -50.71 -25.06 1.67
N THR A 406 -50.35 -25.23 0.37
CA THR A 406 -49.57 -24.34 -0.56
C THR A 406 -50.35 -23.81 -1.82
N ILE A 407 -49.65 -23.20 -2.83
CA ILE A 407 -50.00 -22.88 -4.28
C ILE A 407 -50.40 -21.39 -4.56
N SER A 408 -50.21 -20.71 -5.74
CA SER A 408 -49.30 -20.69 -6.94
C SER A 408 -49.89 -19.73 -8.03
N ASP A 409 -49.13 -19.26 -9.05
CA ASP A 409 -49.47 -19.24 -10.52
C ASP A 409 -48.85 -18.10 -11.42
N HIS A 410 -48.68 -18.44 -12.71
CA HIS A 410 -48.13 -17.67 -13.89
C HIS A 410 -49.25 -16.97 -14.73
N PRO A 411 -49.13 -16.37 -15.98
CA PRO A 411 -48.20 -16.66 -17.11
C PRO A 411 -47.80 -15.47 -18.08
N SER A 412 -47.28 -15.82 -19.28
CA SER A 412 -46.56 -15.01 -20.31
C SER A 412 -47.31 -14.70 -21.64
N SER A 413 -46.70 -13.96 -22.60
CA SER A 413 -46.93 -14.08 -24.08
C SER A 413 -45.90 -13.31 -24.97
N SER A 414 -45.82 -13.63 -26.29
CA SER A 414 -44.66 -13.38 -27.19
C SER A 414 -45.01 -13.03 -28.68
N ILE A 415 -44.17 -12.26 -29.43
CA ILE A 415 -44.22 -12.08 -30.91
C ILE A 415 -42.80 -11.85 -31.53
N SER A 416 -42.57 -12.30 -32.78
CA SER A 416 -41.39 -12.04 -33.66
C SER A 416 -41.82 -12.19 -35.16
N PRO A 417 -41.00 -12.15 -36.26
CA PRO A 417 -39.55 -11.91 -36.41
C PRO A 417 -39.09 -11.08 -37.68
N SER A 418 -37.76 -11.03 -37.90
CA SER A 418 -37.02 -10.96 -39.20
C SER A 418 -36.88 -9.65 -40.03
N LEU A 419 -35.63 -9.15 -40.12
CA LEU A 419 -35.00 -8.53 -41.31
C LEU A 419 -33.45 -8.60 -41.19
N MET A 420 -32.69 -8.59 -42.29
CA MET A 420 -31.22 -8.69 -42.31
C MET A 420 -30.55 -7.45 -42.93
N LEU A 421 -29.39 -7.03 -42.39
CA LEU A 421 -28.51 -6.01 -43.00
C LEU A 421 -27.07 -5.98 -42.42
N ASN A 422 -26.07 -6.06 -43.32
CA ASN A 422 -24.62 -5.72 -43.23
C ASN A 422 -23.80 -5.87 -41.91
N PRO A 423 -22.62 -6.52 -41.95
CA PRO A 423 -21.70 -6.66 -40.81
C PRO A 423 -20.81 -5.42 -40.60
N SER A 424 -21.40 -4.28 -40.23
CA SER A 424 -20.64 -3.06 -39.88
C SER A 424 -21.44 -2.09 -39.00
N ALA A 425 -22.27 -2.63 -38.10
CA ALA A 425 -22.93 -1.89 -37.05
C ALA A 425 -22.74 -2.66 -35.74
N THR A 426 -22.13 -2.03 -34.74
CA THR A 426 -22.06 -2.59 -33.38
C THR A 426 -23.46 -2.71 -32.78
N TYR A 427 -23.66 -3.70 -31.90
CA TYR A 427 -24.92 -3.96 -31.20
C TYR A 427 -25.22 -2.87 -30.15
N ARG A 428 -25.43 -1.63 -30.60
CA ARG A 428 -25.46 -0.39 -29.79
C ARG A 428 -26.60 -0.31 -28.75
N ASN A 429 -27.48 -1.32 -28.69
CA ASN A 429 -28.56 -1.45 -27.72
C ASN A 429 -28.41 -2.70 -26.82
N CYS A 430 -27.34 -3.49 -27.00
CA CYS A 430 -27.03 -4.66 -26.18
C CYS A 430 -26.34 -4.20 -24.89
N ASN A 431 -27.01 -4.37 -23.74
CA ASN A 431 -26.50 -3.96 -22.43
C ASN A 431 -25.56 -5.00 -21.78
N ALA A 432 -24.89 -5.84 -22.58
CA ALA A 432 -23.94 -6.82 -22.07
C ALA A 432 -22.58 -6.14 -21.76
N PRO A 433 -21.98 -6.38 -20.59
CA PRO A 433 -20.80 -5.63 -20.13
C PRO A 433 -19.53 -5.95 -20.93
N ILE A 434 -19.39 -7.18 -21.44
CA ILE A 434 -18.19 -7.63 -22.19
C ILE A 434 -18.53 -7.76 -23.68
N GLN A 435 -18.51 -6.64 -24.41
CA GLN A 435 -18.91 -6.59 -25.82
C GLN A 435 -18.08 -7.49 -26.77
N SER A 436 -16.92 -8.00 -26.33
CA SER A 436 -16.06 -8.91 -27.10
C SER A 436 -16.51 -10.38 -27.08
N TRP A 437 -17.43 -10.77 -26.20
CA TRP A 437 -18.03 -12.13 -26.22
C TRP A 437 -19.16 -12.25 -27.26
N ILE A 438 -19.70 -11.12 -27.73
CA ILE A 438 -20.84 -11.09 -28.66
C ILE A 438 -20.42 -11.56 -30.06
N GLY A 439 -20.69 -12.82 -30.37
CA GLY A 439 -20.31 -13.44 -31.65
C GLY A 439 -18.89 -14.00 -31.67
N ASP A 440 -18.38 -14.51 -30.54
CA ASP A 440 -17.03 -15.07 -30.41
C ASP A 440 -16.90 -16.55 -30.85
N GLY A 441 -18.02 -17.21 -31.18
CA GLY A 441 -18.11 -18.62 -31.52
C GLY A 441 -18.56 -19.54 -30.37
N VAL A 442 -18.81 -18.99 -29.18
CA VAL A 442 -19.44 -19.65 -28.04
C VAL A 442 -20.86 -19.08 -27.86
N CYS A 443 -21.79 -19.88 -27.33
CA CYS A 443 -23.09 -19.34 -26.89
C CYS A 443 -23.00 -18.95 -25.41
N ASN A 444 -22.87 -17.64 -25.16
CA ASN A 444 -22.91 -17.01 -23.85
C ASN A 444 -24.37 -16.70 -23.46
N GLY A 445 -24.75 -16.99 -22.21
CA GLY A 445 -26.15 -17.00 -21.77
C GLY A 445 -26.71 -15.66 -21.32
N ASP A 446 -27.84 -15.73 -20.63
CA ASP A 446 -28.52 -14.60 -19.96
C ASP A 446 -28.53 -13.30 -20.79
N ILE A 447 -27.91 -12.20 -20.31
CA ILE A 447 -27.88 -10.90 -20.99
C ILE A 447 -27.26 -10.91 -22.40
N TYR A 448 -26.38 -11.86 -22.72
CA TYR A 448 -25.77 -12.03 -24.04
C TYR A 448 -26.73 -12.75 -25.00
N ASN A 449 -27.49 -13.73 -24.50
CA ASN A 449 -28.49 -14.48 -25.26
C ASN A 449 -29.84 -13.73 -25.39
N THR A 450 -29.80 -12.45 -25.75
CA THR A 450 -30.98 -11.58 -25.91
C THR A 450 -31.19 -11.16 -27.36
N VAL A 451 -32.41 -10.73 -27.71
CA VAL A 451 -32.71 -10.25 -29.08
C VAL A 451 -31.99 -8.93 -29.40
N GLU A 452 -31.71 -8.12 -28.38
CA GLU A 452 -30.91 -6.89 -28.42
C GLU A 452 -29.44 -7.14 -28.77
N CYS A 453 -28.87 -8.23 -28.24
CA CYS A 453 -27.51 -8.72 -28.51
C CYS A 453 -27.42 -9.68 -29.72
N GLY A 454 -28.54 -9.91 -30.42
CA GLY A 454 -28.59 -10.72 -31.63
C GLY A 454 -28.59 -12.24 -31.40
N TRP A 455 -28.91 -12.69 -30.18
CA TRP A 455 -28.69 -14.06 -29.68
C TRP A 455 -27.21 -14.40 -29.66
N ASP A 456 -26.48 -13.61 -28.86
CA ASP A 456 -25.03 -13.61 -28.74
C ASP A 456 -24.29 -13.53 -30.09
N GLY A 457 -24.56 -12.45 -30.83
CA GLY A 457 -24.03 -12.24 -32.19
C GLY A 457 -24.60 -13.19 -33.27
N GLY A 458 -25.29 -14.26 -32.86
CA GLY A 458 -25.80 -15.34 -33.68
C GLY A 458 -25.42 -16.75 -33.17
N ASP A 459 -24.51 -16.86 -32.19
CA ASP A 459 -23.96 -18.15 -31.77
C ASP A 459 -24.92 -18.97 -30.90
N CYS A 460 -25.87 -18.33 -30.22
CA CYS A 460 -26.92 -19.02 -29.46
C CYS A 460 -28.13 -19.49 -30.29
N LEU A 461 -28.16 -19.29 -31.61
CA LEU A 461 -29.33 -19.64 -32.44
C LEU A 461 -29.67 -21.14 -32.41
N ASP A 462 -28.68 -22.03 -32.52
CA ASP A 462 -28.88 -23.49 -32.47
C ASP A 462 -29.31 -23.97 -31.07
N PHE A 463 -28.86 -23.29 -30.00
CA PHE A 463 -29.28 -23.55 -28.62
C PHE A 463 -30.76 -23.15 -28.44
N ASN A 464 -31.14 -21.96 -28.89
CA ASN A 464 -32.50 -21.42 -28.77
C ASN A 464 -33.53 -22.18 -29.64
N GLU A 465 -33.14 -22.75 -30.78
CA GLU A 465 -34.04 -23.65 -31.54
C GLU A 465 -34.28 -24.98 -30.79
N LYS A 466 -33.28 -25.46 -30.05
CA LYS A 466 -33.32 -26.76 -29.34
C LYS A 466 -33.98 -26.69 -27.97
N TYR A 467 -33.78 -25.60 -27.22
CA TYR A 467 -34.27 -25.40 -25.85
C TYR A 467 -34.93 -24.00 -25.67
N PRO A 468 -36.02 -23.68 -26.39
CA PRO A 468 -36.58 -22.32 -26.46
C PRO A 468 -37.12 -21.77 -25.13
N ASP A 469 -37.35 -22.62 -24.13
CA ASP A 469 -37.84 -22.26 -22.80
C ASP A 469 -36.76 -22.44 -21.69
N CYS A 470 -35.49 -22.61 -22.06
CA CYS A 470 -34.36 -22.76 -21.14
C CYS A 470 -33.56 -21.44 -21.04
N THR A 471 -33.65 -20.77 -19.89
CA THR A 471 -32.86 -19.57 -19.57
C THR A 471 -31.80 -19.93 -18.53
N ILE A 472 -30.52 -19.77 -18.91
CA ILE A 472 -29.34 -20.07 -18.09
C ILE A 472 -28.15 -19.22 -18.57
N ASP A 473 -27.17 -19.02 -17.69
CA ASP A 473 -26.00 -18.14 -17.93
C ASP A 473 -24.91 -18.84 -18.77
N LEU A 474 -24.82 -20.18 -18.67
CA LEU A 474 -23.79 -20.99 -19.35
C LEU A 474 -24.40 -22.09 -20.25
N PRO A 475 -25.01 -21.74 -21.40
CA PRO A 475 -25.60 -22.67 -22.35
C PRO A 475 -24.69 -23.82 -22.80
N HIS A 476 -23.38 -23.60 -22.87
CA HIS A 476 -22.39 -24.59 -23.28
C HIS A 476 -22.22 -25.78 -22.31
N LEU A 477 -22.76 -25.71 -21.09
CA LEU A 477 -22.78 -26.83 -20.15
C LEU A 477 -23.88 -27.85 -20.47
N ILE A 478 -24.93 -27.46 -21.18
CA ILE A 478 -26.11 -28.30 -21.43
C ILE A 478 -25.78 -29.47 -22.36
N GLY A 479 -25.76 -30.68 -21.81
CA GLY A 479 -25.40 -31.89 -22.56
C GLY A 479 -23.89 -32.10 -22.72
N ASN A 480 -23.08 -31.60 -21.77
CA ASN A 480 -21.62 -31.71 -21.80
C ASN A 480 -21.07 -33.10 -21.36
N GLY A 481 -21.93 -33.99 -20.85
CA GLY A 481 -21.59 -35.30 -20.31
C GLY A 481 -21.53 -35.37 -18.78
N GLU A 482 -21.73 -34.25 -18.08
CA GLU A 482 -21.83 -34.14 -16.62
C GLU A 482 -23.23 -33.63 -16.22
N CYS A 483 -23.69 -33.97 -15.01
CA CYS A 483 -24.99 -33.50 -14.51
C CYS A 483 -24.79 -32.31 -13.57
N ASN A 484 -24.96 -31.10 -14.10
CA ASN A 484 -24.63 -29.79 -13.50
C ASN A 484 -25.62 -29.30 -12.44
N GLY A 485 -26.76 -29.97 -12.26
CA GLY A 485 -27.72 -29.65 -11.19
C GLY A 485 -28.42 -28.30 -11.37
N GLY A 486 -29.01 -27.78 -10.29
CA GLY A 486 -29.58 -26.44 -10.23
C GLY A 486 -30.47 -26.07 -11.43
N GLN A 487 -30.18 -24.92 -12.04
CA GLN A 487 -30.89 -24.38 -13.21
C GLN A 487 -30.75 -25.25 -14.48
N PHE A 488 -29.62 -25.96 -14.63
CA PHE A 488 -29.35 -26.84 -15.78
C PHE A 488 -30.20 -28.12 -15.73
N ASN A 489 -30.43 -28.64 -14.51
CA ASN A 489 -31.19 -29.86 -14.26
C ASN A 489 -32.70 -29.62 -14.18
N THR A 490 -33.27 -28.99 -15.21
CA THR A 490 -34.70 -28.64 -15.30
C THR A 490 -35.36 -29.30 -16.53
N GLU A 491 -36.69 -29.48 -16.53
CA GLU A 491 -37.39 -30.10 -17.66
C GLU A 491 -37.28 -29.27 -18.95
N THR A 492 -37.27 -27.94 -18.84
CA THR A 492 -37.10 -27.00 -19.95
C THR A 492 -35.72 -27.06 -20.58
N CYS A 493 -34.66 -27.21 -19.77
CA CYS A 493 -33.30 -27.47 -20.22
C CYS A 493 -33.02 -28.96 -20.55
N GLY A 494 -34.07 -29.79 -20.64
CA GLY A 494 -33.99 -31.19 -21.06
C GLY A 494 -33.37 -32.15 -20.05
N TRP A 495 -33.35 -31.77 -18.76
CA TRP A 495 -32.58 -32.42 -17.69
C TRP A 495 -31.08 -32.45 -18.01
N ASP A 496 -30.52 -31.26 -18.15
CA ASP A 496 -29.14 -31.02 -18.56
C ASP A 496 -28.81 -31.65 -19.93
N GLY A 497 -29.65 -31.35 -20.92
CA GLY A 497 -29.57 -31.93 -22.27
C GLY A 497 -29.77 -33.44 -22.36
N GLY A 498 -29.97 -34.11 -21.23
CA GLY A 498 -30.12 -35.55 -21.06
C GLY A 498 -29.23 -36.16 -19.96
N ASP A 499 -28.18 -35.45 -19.52
CA ASP A 499 -27.13 -36.03 -18.66
C ASP A 499 -27.61 -36.31 -17.22
N CYS A 500 -28.57 -35.53 -16.72
CA CYS A 500 -29.15 -35.74 -15.39
C CYS A 500 -30.24 -36.84 -15.34
N ILE A 501 -30.65 -37.43 -16.47
CA ILE A 501 -31.78 -38.38 -16.51
C ILE A 501 -31.55 -39.64 -15.64
N GLU A 502 -30.33 -40.17 -15.58
CA GLU A 502 -30.04 -41.33 -14.72
C GLU A 502 -29.95 -40.94 -13.24
N PHE A 503 -29.46 -39.74 -12.93
CA PHE A 503 -29.39 -39.21 -11.56
C PHE A 503 -30.79 -38.97 -10.99
N ASN A 504 -31.64 -38.20 -11.68
CA ASN A 504 -33.02 -37.89 -11.27
C ASN A 504 -33.87 -39.16 -11.10
N LYS A 505 -33.54 -40.23 -11.82
CA LYS A 505 -34.19 -41.54 -11.71
C LYS A 505 -33.69 -42.37 -10.51
N LYS A 506 -32.46 -42.16 -10.06
CA LYS A 506 -31.85 -42.83 -8.90
C LYS A 506 -32.21 -42.14 -7.58
N TYR A 507 -32.20 -40.80 -7.58
CA TYR A 507 -32.44 -39.96 -6.41
C TYR A 507 -33.48 -38.86 -6.73
N PRO A 508 -34.77 -39.21 -6.93
CA PRO A 508 -35.80 -38.29 -7.45
C PRO A 508 -36.14 -37.08 -6.56
N ASN A 509 -35.63 -37.06 -5.32
CA ASN A 509 -35.83 -35.99 -4.34
C ASN A 509 -34.52 -35.25 -4.00
N CYS A 510 -33.38 -35.64 -4.59
CA CYS A 510 -32.07 -35.12 -4.21
C CYS A 510 -31.74 -33.82 -4.96
N SER A 511 -32.02 -32.68 -4.33
CA SER A 511 -31.72 -31.33 -4.84
C SER A 511 -30.23 -30.94 -4.75
N ALA A 512 -29.31 -31.90 -4.85
CA ALA A 512 -27.87 -31.65 -4.72
C ALA A 512 -27.40 -30.60 -5.76
N PRO A 513 -26.75 -29.48 -5.35
CA PRO A 513 -26.31 -28.45 -6.28
C PRO A 513 -25.26 -28.92 -7.29
N LYS A 514 -24.50 -29.97 -6.95
CA LYS A 514 -23.54 -30.63 -7.85
C LYS A 514 -23.76 -32.15 -7.82
N PRO A 515 -24.76 -32.67 -8.57
CA PRO A 515 -25.20 -34.07 -8.56
C PRO A 515 -24.08 -35.11 -8.69
N TRP A 516 -23.05 -34.84 -9.47
CA TRP A 516 -21.87 -35.72 -9.64
C TRP A 516 -21.08 -35.98 -8.35
N LYS A 517 -21.33 -35.24 -7.27
CA LYS A 517 -20.74 -35.54 -5.95
C LYS A 517 -21.36 -36.76 -5.27
N VAL A 518 -22.64 -37.06 -5.53
CA VAL A 518 -23.45 -38.01 -4.74
C VAL A 518 -23.10 -39.46 -5.06
N GLY A 519 -22.30 -40.10 -4.21
CA GLY A 519 -21.80 -41.46 -4.42
C GLY A 519 -20.54 -41.50 -5.28
N ASN A 520 -19.60 -40.56 -5.06
CA ASN A 520 -18.33 -40.45 -5.77
C ASN A 520 -17.16 -41.21 -5.11
N GLY A 521 -17.41 -41.92 -4.01
CA GLY A 521 -16.42 -42.63 -3.20
C GLY A 521 -15.81 -41.81 -2.05
N LYS A 522 -16.38 -40.65 -1.71
CA LYS A 522 -15.96 -39.79 -0.60
C LYS A 522 -17.19 -39.23 0.10
N CYS A 523 -17.27 -39.35 1.42
CA CYS A 523 -18.36 -38.75 2.20
C CYS A 523 -18.28 -37.21 2.20
N ASN A 524 -19.28 -36.55 1.61
CA ASN A 524 -19.45 -35.11 1.54
C ASN A 524 -20.39 -34.63 2.68
N ASN A 525 -19.86 -34.44 3.89
CA ASN A 525 -20.59 -34.18 5.15
C ASN A 525 -21.65 -33.05 5.17
N ASN A 526 -21.87 -32.27 4.11
CA ASN A 526 -22.94 -31.27 4.09
C ASN A 526 -24.31 -31.98 4.06
N ILE A 527 -24.94 -32.06 5.23
CA ILE A 527 -26.22 -32.74 5.45
C ILE A 527 -27.33 -32.12 4.59
N LYS A 528 -27.42 -30.78 4.55
CA LYS A 528 -28.46 -30.07 3.78
C LYS A 528 -28.42 -30.40 2.27
N ASN A 529 -27.25 -30.70 1.67
CA ASN A 529 -27.10 -30.86 0.21
C ASN A 529 -26.67 -32.25 -0.33
N TYR A 530 -25.89 -33.05 0.40
CA TYR A 530 -25.33 -34.32 -0.12
C TYR A 530 -25.48 -35.48 0.88
N ASN A 531 -25.09 -35.30 2.14
CA ASN A 531 -25.21 -36.33 3.17
C ASN A 531 -26.59 -36.34 3.85
N ASN A 532 -27.66 -36.49 3.05
CA ASN A 532 -29.01 -36.73 3.54
C ASN A 532 -29.64 -37.97 2.91
N LYS A 533 -30.76 -38.39 3.52
CA LYS A 533 -31.56 -39.55 3.15
C LYS A 533 -32.06 -39.56 1.70
N ASP A 534 -32.46 -38.41 1.16
CA ASP A 534 -33.00 -38.32 -0.22
C ASP A 534 -31.90 -38.41 -1.28
N CYS A 535 -30.69 -37.94 -0.95
CA CYS A 535 -29.45 -38.22 -1.68
C CYS A 535 -28.79 -39.57 -1.29
N GLY A 536 -29.45 -40.38 -0.48
CA GLY A 536 -29.02 -41.75 -0.12
C GLY A 536 -27.81 -41.83 0.82
N TRP A 537 -27.60 -40.82 1.68
CA TRP A 537 -26.41 -40.63 2.52
C TRP A 537 -25.15 -40.51 1.67
N ASP A 538 -25.16 -39.50 0.82
CA ASP A 538 -24.15 -39.23 -0.20
C ASP A 538 -23.91 -40.45 -1.11
N GLY A 539 -25.01 -40.99 -1.65
CA GLY A 539 -25.02 -42.22 -2.44
C GLY A 539 -24.61 -43.52 -1.71
N GLY A 540 -24.32 -43.42 -0.41
CA GLY A 540 -23.85 -44.49 0.47
C GLY A 540 -22.43 -44.31 0.99
N ASP A 541 -21.70 -43.27 0.56
CA ASP A 541 -20.28 -43.10 0.90
C ASP A 541 -20.05 -42.81 2.39
N CYS A 542 -21.03 -42.24 3.08
CA CYS A 542 -20.97 -41.89 4.51
C CYS A 542 -21.28 -43.05 5.48
N LEU A 543 -21.66 -44.24 5.00
CA LEU A 543 -22.29 -45.30 5.81
C LEU A 543 -21.34 -46.27 6.54
N ASN A 544 -20.07 -45.91 6.83
CA ASN A 544 -19.03 -46.87 7.22
C ASN A 544 -18.47 -46.78 8.67
N MET A 545 -18.89 -45.83 9.52
CA MET A 545 -18.26 -45.62 10.85
C MET A 545 -19.22 -45.70 12.07
N VAL A 546 -20.54 -45.85 11.84
CA VAL A 546 -21.57 -45.57 12.87
C VAL A 546 -22.10 -46.84 13.60
N ASP A 547 -21.55 -48.01 13.31
CA ASP A 547 -22.01 -49.33 13.82
C ASP A 547 -21.89 -49.53 15.36
N SER A 548 -21.21 -48.63 16.09
CA SER A 548 -20.97 -48.74 17.55
C SER A 548 -21.68 -47.68 18.40
N TYR A 549 -22.00 -46.52 17.82
CA TYR A 549 -22.67 -45.39 18.49
C TYR A 549 -23.76 -44.87 17.54
N PRO A 550 -24.82 -45.65 17.29
CA PRO A 550 -25.79 -45.37 16.22
C PRO A 550 -26.66 -44.14 16.47
N ASP A 551 -26.72 -43.70 17.73
CA ASP A 551 -27.52 -42.57 18.22
C ASP A 551 -26.63 -41.34 18.54
N CYS A 552 -25.35 -41.36 18.14
CA CYS A 552 -24.42 -40.24 18.29
C CYS A 552 -24.45 -39.33 17.05
N PHE A 553 -25.03 -38.13 17.20
CA PHE A 553 -25.23 -37.17 16.11
C PHE A 553 -24.25 -36.00 16.22
N VAL A 554 -23.11 -36.10 15.53
CA VAL A 554 -22.04 -35.09 15.55
C VAL A 554 -21.66 -34.59 14.14
N PRO A 555 -21.24 -33.33 13.97
CA PRO A 555 -20.90 -32.76 12.65
C PRO A 555 -19.76 -33.48 11.92
N ASN A 556 -18.82 -34.08 12.67
CA ASN A 556 -17.70 -34.83 12.12
C ASN A 556 -17.46 -36.14 12.89
N PRO A 557 -18.09 -37.27 12.47
CA PRO A 557 -17.91 -38.57 13.11
C PRO A 557 -16.49 -39.17 13.07
N SER A 558 -15.49 -38.47 12.51
CA SER A 558 -14.08 -38.87 12.60
C SER A 558 -13.36 -38.42 13.87
N GLN A 559 -13.93 -37.47 14.62
CA GLN A 559 -13.42 -37.05 15.93
C GLN A 559 -13.77 -38.06 17.04
N ILE A 560 -14.90 -38.75 16.92
CA ILE A 560 -15.32 -39.78 17.89
C ILE A 560 -14.17 -40.78 18.08
N LYS A 561 -13.59 -40.78 19.29
CA LYS A 561 -12.52 -41.70 19.71
C LYS A 561 -11.18 -41.50 18.97
N ASP A 562 -10.80 -40.26 18.65
CA ASP A 562 -9.52 -39.97 17.98
C ASP A 562 -8.30 -39.95 18.91
N GLY A 563 -8.52 -39.97 20.24
CA GLY A 563 -7.51 -39.84 21.29
C GLY A 563 -7.51 -38.49 22.01
N ILE A 564 -8.36 -37.54 21.60
CA ILE A 564 -8.66 -36.27 22.28
C ILE A 564 -9.97 -36.44 23.07
N CYS A 565 -10.24 -35.53 24.01
CA CYS A 565 -11.56 -35.37 24.59
C CYS A 565 -12.17 -34.09 24.02
N ASP A 566 -12.97 -34.22 22.96
CA ASP A 566 -13.72 -33.13 22.35
C ASP A 566 -15.07 -32.93 23.05
N ALA A 567 -15.50 -31.67 23.12
CA ALA A 567 -16.58 -31.23 24.00
C ALA A 567 -17.98 -31.28 23.39
N GLY A 568 -18.97 -30.75 24.12
CA GLY A 568 -20.35 -30.59 23.65
C GLY A 568 -20.95 -31.91 23.16
N LEU A 569 -21.39 -31.92 21.90
CA LEU A 569 -22.03 -33.08 21.26
C LEU A 569 -21.14 -34.34 21.23
N TYR A 570 -19.80 -34.21 21.27
CA TYR A 570 -18.90 -35.36 21.32
C TYR A 570 -18.81 -35.95 22.74
N ASN A 571 -18.80 -35.09 23.77
CA ASN A 571 -18.78 -35.47 25.19
C ASN A 571 -20.19 -35.79 25.75
N ALA A 572 -20.99 -36.56 25.02
CA ALA A 572 -22.33 -37.01 25.40
C ALA A 572 -22.36 -38.52 25.76
N GLU A 573 -23.33 -39.00 26.55
CA GLU A 573 -23.41 -40.42 26.95
C GLU A 573 -23.70 -41.33 25.74
N GLU A 574 -24.48 -40.81 24.79
CA GLU A 574 -24.91 -41.42 23.52
C GLU A 574 -23.72 -41.61 22.57
N CYS A 575 -22.78 -40.66 22.59
CA CYS A 575 -21.48 -40.73 21.93
C CYS A 575 -20.43 -41.51 22.77
N GLY A 576 -20.81 -42.03 23.94
CA GLY A 576 -19.94 -42.82 24.81
C GLY A 576 -18.89 -42.01 25.55
N TRP A 577 -19.09 -40.69 25.70
CA TRP A 577 -18.12 -39.70 26.18
C TRP A 577 -16.88 -39.65 25.28
N ASP A 578 -17.10 -39.15 24.06
CA ASP A 578 -16.15 -39.15 22.94
C ASP A 578 -15.57 -40.54 22.64
N GLY A 579 -16.45 -41.51 22.40
CA GLY A 579 -16.09 -42.92 22.20
C GLY A 579 -15.38 -43.58 23.40
N GLY A 580 -15.24 -42.88 24.52
CA GLY A 580 -14.54 -43.29 25.73
C GLY A 580 -13.41 -42.35 26.16
N ASP A 581 -13.00 -41.39 25.34
CA ASP A 581 -11.78 -40.60 25.57
C ASP A 581 -11.98 -39.46 26.58
N CYS A 582 -13.23 -38.96 26.75
CA CYS A 582 -13.58 -38.03 27.83
C CYS A 582 -13.85 -38.68 29.20
N LEU A 583 -13.81 -40.01 29.32
CA LEU A 583 -14.18 -40.72 30.56
C LEU A 583 -13.33 -40.32 31.78
N GLU A 584 -12.04 -40.03 31.61
CA GLU A 584 -11.18 -39.59 32.73
C GLU A 584 -11.53 -38.17 33.18
N PHE A 585 -11.79 -37.26 32.23
CA PHE A 585 -12.22 -35.89 32.51
C PHE A 585 -13.54 -35.86 33.28
N ASN A 586 -14.58 -36.53 32.76
CA ASN A 586 -15.89 -36.59 33.41
C ASN A 586 -15.86 -37.29 34.78
N THR A 587 -14.93 -38.24 34.99
CA THR A 587 -14.72 -38.87 36.30
C THR A 587 -14.08 -37.92 37.32
N LYS A 588 -13.23 -37.00 36.86
CA LYS A 588 -12.48 -36.05 37.70
C LYS A 588 -13.30 -34.78 38.00
N TYR A 589 -14.06 -34.29 37.02
CA TYR A 589 -14.84 -33.05 37.08
C TYR A 589 -16.31 -33.26 36.65
N PRO A 590 -17.10 -34.08 37.35
CA PRO A 590 -18.42 -34.56 36.89
C PRO A 590 -19.53 -33.51 36.76
N ASN A 591 -19.26 -32.23 37.06
CA ASN A 591 -20.17 -31.11 36.88
C ASN A 591 -19.52 -29.95 36.10
N CYS A 592 -18.37 -30.17 35.45
CA CYS A 592 -17.65 -29.15 34.69
C CYS A 592 -18.06 -29.22 33.22
N THR A 593 -18.82 -28.21 32.77
CA THR A 593 -19.22 -28.05 31.38
C THR A 593 -18.37 -26.95 30.77
N VAL A 594 -17.50 -27.31 29.82
CA VAL A 594 -16.59 -26.39 29.10
C VAL A 594 -16.36 -26.89 27.68
N ASP A 595 -16.16 -25.99 26.73
CA ASP A 595 -16.00 -26.29 25.30
C ASP A 595 -14.64 -26.91 24.94
N THR A 596 -13.69 -26.91 25.87
CA THR A 596 -12.34 -27.45 25.63
C THR A 596 -11.75 -28.07 26.91
N PRO A 597 -12.21 -29.27 27.32
CA PRO A 597 -11.78 -29.98 28.54
C PRO A 597 -10.27 -30.06 28.79
N LYS A 598 -9.46 -30.07 27.73
CA LYS A 598 -7.98 -30.06 27.77
C LYS A 598 -7.35 -28.77 28.34
N LEU A 599 -8.12 -27.71 28.60
CA LEU A 599 -7.66 -26.53 29.33
C LEU A 599 -7.70 -26.72 30.86
N ILE A 600 -8.61 -27.56 31.37
CA ILE A 600 -8.80 -27.75 32.82
C ILE A 600 -7.59 -28.44 33.46
N GLY A 601 -6.84 -27.71 34.27
CA GLY A 601 -5.61 -28.22 34.89
C GLY A 601 -4.42 -28.29 33.92
N ASN A 602 -4.33 -27.36 32.96
CA ASN A 602 -3.25 -27.29 31.97
C ASN A 602 -1.99 -26.55 32.47
N GLY A 603 -2.04 -25.90 33.64
CA GLY A 603 -0.99 -25.09 34.25
C GLY A 603 -1.13 -23.58 34.04
N LEU A 604 -2.24 -23.10 33.48
CA LEU A 604 -2.57 -21.69 33.25
C LEU A 604 -3.94 -21.37 33.88
N CYS A 605 -4.18 -20.15 34.33
CA CYS A 605 -5.48 -19.77 34.91
C CYS A 605 -6.45 -19.21 33.85
N ASN A 606 -7.29 -20.08 33.28
CA ASN A 606 -8.29 -19.77 32.28
C ASN A 606 -9.56 -19.16 32.96
N ILE A 607 -9.62 -17.83 33.11
CA ILE A 607 -10.75 -17.15 33.78
C ILE A 607 -12.05 -17.04 32.96
N GLY A 608 -11.98 -17.16 31.64
CA GLY A 608 -13.16 -17.10 30.76
C GLY A 608 -13.99 -18.39 30.78
N GLY A 609 -15.02 -18.45 29.93
CA GLY A 609 -15.63 -19.69 29.42
C GLY A 609 -16.09 -20.76 30.42
N GLY A 610 -16.31 -20.42 31.70
CA GLY A 610 -16.68 -21.38 32.75
C GLY A 610 -15.54 -22.23 33.34
N TYR A 611 -14.31 -22.10 32.83
CA TYR A 611 -13.15 -22.91 33.26
C TYR A 611 -12.78 -22.63 34.74
N ASN A 612 -12.68 -21.36 35.14
CA ASN A 612 -12.44 -20.95 36.53
C ASN A 612 -13.71 -21.00 37.42
N THR A 613 -14.29 -22.19 37.62
CA THR A 613 -15.46 -22.40 38.48
C THR A 613 -15.24 -23.51 39.53
N GLU A 614 -15.96 -23.48 40.66
CA GLU A 614 -15.85 -24.50 41.73
C GLU A 614 -16.14 -25.92 41.20
N SER A 615 -17.08 -26.06 40.26
CA SER A 615 -17.42 -27.31 39.57
C SER A 615 -16.30 -27.86 38.68
N CYS A 616 -15.53 -26.96 38.06
CA CYS A 616 -14.30 -27.26 37.34
C CYS A 616 -13.06 -27.30 38.25
N GLY A 617 -13.22 -27.16 39.57
CA GLY A 617 -12.14 -27.22 40.55
C GLY A 617 -11.26 -25.98 40.62
N TRP A 618 -11.77 -24.82 40.19
CA TRP A 618 -11.01 -23.58 39.92
C TRP A 618 -9.95 -23.81 38.85
N ASP A 619 -10.43 -24.14 37.65
CA ASP A 619 -9.63 -24.50 36.49
C ASP A 619 -8.65 -25.65 36.78
N GLY A 620 -9.21 -26.74 37.30
CA GLY A 620 -8.48 -27.93 37.72
C GLY A 620 -7.57 -27.77 38.94
N GLY A 621 -7.39 -26.54 39.42
CA GLY A 621 -6.52 -26.11 40.51
C GLY A 621 -5.66 -24.90 40.17
N ASP A 622 -5.58 -24.51 38.89
CA ASP A 622 -4.59 -23.54 38.40
C ASP A 622 -4.93 -22.10 38.79
N CYS A 623 -6.22 -21.76 38.93
CA CYS A 623 -6.66 -20.45 39.40
C CYS A 623 -6.70 -20.28 40.94
N ILE A 624 -6.26 -21.26 41.74
CA ILE A 624 -6.39 -21.21 43.21
C ILE A 624 -5.61 -20.04 43.86
N GLU A 625 -4.48 -19.64 43.28
CA GLU A 625 -3.69 -18.51 43.79
C GLU A 625 -4.34 -17.17 43.39
N PHE A 626 -4.71 -17.00 42.12
CA PHE A 626 -5.42 -15.81 41.61
C PHE A 626 -6.74 -15.55 42.35
N ASN A 627 -7.54 -16.59 42.62
CA ASN A 627 -8.83 -16.50 43.29
C ASN A 627 -8.77 -16.03 44.76
N LYS A 628 -7.58 -15.73 45.30
CA LYS A 628 -7.39 -14.97 46.56
C LYS A 628 -7.72 -13.48 46.41
N TYR A 629 -7.70 -12.98 45.18
CA TYR A 629 -7.87 -11.57 44.81
C TYR A 629 -9.13 -11.42 43.92
N PRO A 630 -10.33 -11.74 44.42
CA PRO A 630 -11.55 -11.86 43.60
C PRO A 630 -12.05 -10.53 43.01
N ASP A 631 -11.55 -9.39 43.50
CA ASP A 631 -11.86 -8.06 42.98
C ASP A 631 -10.79 -7.57 41.95
N CYS A 632 -9.79 -8.39 41.64
CA CYS A 632 -8.71 -8.09 40.70
C CYS A 632 -9.17 -8.22 39.24
N LEU A 633 -9.22 -7.10 38.51
CA LEU A 633 -9.65 -7.06 37.11
C LEU A 633 -8.44 -6.93 36.18
N VAL A 634 -7.88 -8.08 35.77
CA VAL A 634 -6.72 -8.19 34.88
C VAL A 634 -6.98 -9.17 33.74
N ASN A 635 -6.35 -8.92 32.59
CA ASN A 635 -6.50 -9.76 31.39
C ASN A 635 -5.62 -11.02 31.41
N ASN A 636 -4.62 -11.08 32.30
CA ASN A 636 -3.57 -12.11 32.30
C ASN A 636 -3.32 -12.62 33.74
N PRO A 637 -4.28 -13.39 34.32
CA PRO A 637 -4.35 -13.72 35.76
C PRO A 637 -3.11 -14.37 36.34
N GLU A 638 -2.38 -15.13 35.52
CA GLU A 638 -1.21 -15.90 35.91
C GLU A 638 0.03 -15.06 36.22
N ARG A 639 -0.01 -13.74 35.97
CA ARG A 639 1.02 -12.79 36.43
C ARG A 639 0.88 -12.41 37.91
N VAL A 640 -0.33 -12.55 38.46
CA VAL A 640 -0.64 -12.09 39.82
C VAL A 640 -0.04 -13.04 40.86
N GLY A 641 1.19 -12.74 41.28
CA GLY A 641 1.95 -13.57 42.23
C GLY A 641 2.91 -14.57 41.57
N ASP A 642 3.44 -14.27 40.37
CA ASP A 642 4.39 -15.15 39.67
C ASP A 642 5.86 -14.99 40.12
N GLY A 643 6.17 -13.92 40.85
CA GLY A 643 7.50 -13.55 41.35
C GLY A 643 8.11 -12.29 40.71
N ASP A 644 7.54 -11.78 39.61
CA ASP A 644 7.90 -10.51 38.98
C ASP A 644 6.84 -9.43 39.27
N CYS A 645 7.27 -8.20 39.59
CA CYS A 645 6.33 -7.11 39.89
C CYS A 645 5.82 -6.41 38.62
N HIS A 646 4.54 -6.59 38.30
CA HIS A 646 3.83 -5.96 37.18
C HIS A 646 3.03 -4.73 37.61
N GLN A 647 3.16 -3.62 36.88
CA GLN A 647 2.47 -2.36 37.17
C GLN A 647 1.00 -2.29 36.71
N GLY A 648 0.38 -1.12 36.91
CA GLY A 648 -0.88 -0.75 36.27
C GLY A 648 -2.06 -1.45 36.93
N PRO A 649 -2.87 -2.25 36.20
CA PRO A 649 -3.98 -2.98 36.81
C PRO A 649 -3.51 -4.08 37.78
N TYR A 650 -2.30 -4.62 37.59
CA TYR A 650 -1.70 -5.66 38.42
C TYR A 650 -1.21 -5.13 39.78
N ASN A 651 -0.48 -4.00 39.80
CA ASN A 651 -0.03 -3.32 41.04
C ASN A 651 -1.15 -2.48 41.69
N THR A 652 -2.30 -3.10 41.97
CA THR A 652 -3.46 -2.48 42.67
C THR A 652 -3.70 -3.14 44.03
N VAL A 653 -4.41 -2.46 44.94
CA VAL A 653 -4.73 -3.05 46.26
C VAL A 653 -5.74 -4.19 46.14
N GLU A 654 -6.60 -4.15 45.12
CA GLU A 654 -7.54 -5.18 44.71
C GLU A 654 -6.82 -6.46 44.25
N CYS A 655 -5.74 -6.34 43.48
CA CYS A 655 -4.83 -7.42 43.08
C CYS A 655 -3.73 -7.74 44.11
N GLY A 656 -3.80 -7.17 45.32
CA GLY A 656 -2.86 -7.46 46.41
C GLY A 656 -1.45 -6.85 46.26
N TRP A 657 -1.28 -5.89 45.36
CA TRP A 657 0.00 -5.38 44.83
C TRP A 657 0.75 -6.47 44.06
N ASP A 658 0.12 -6.89 42.96
CA ASP A 658 0.52 -8.00 42.08
C ASP A 658 0.82 -9.29 42.84
N GLY A 659 -0.21 -9.83 43.51
CA GLY A 659 -0.11 -11.04 44.33
C GLY A 659 0.73 -10.89 45.62
N GLY A 660 1.46 -9.77 45.75
CA GLY A 660 2.41 -9.46 46.81
C GLY A 660 3.82 -9.12 46.28
N ASP A 661 4.10 -9.33 45.00
CA ASP A 661 5.47 -9.20 44.46
C ASP A 661 5.91 -7.74 44.30
N CYS A 662 4.96 -6.81 44.13
CA CYS A 662 5.24 -5.38 44.15
C CYS A 662 5.38 -4.78 45.56
N LEU A 663 5.25 -5.54 46.66
CA LEU A 663 5.31 -4.98 48.02
C LEU A 663 6.66 -4.34 48.36
N ASP A 664 7.78 -5.02 48.09
CA ASP A 664 9.13 -4.51 48.36
C ASP A 664 9.47 -3.31 47.45
N PHE A 665 8.94 -3.30 46.21
CA PHE A 665 9.05 -2.15 45.30
C PHE A 665 8.27 -0.94 45.84
N ASN A 666 7.00 -1.13 46.20
CA ASN A 666 6.11 -0.08 46.70
C ASN A 666 6.57 0.49 48.05
N GLU A 667 7.22 -0.28 48.94
CA GLU A 667 7.83 0.27 50.17
C GLU A 667 9.08 1.11 49.86
N LYS A 668 9.86 0.74 48.84
CA LYS A 668 11.15 1.37 48.51
C LYS A 668 11.02 2.59 47.59
N TYR A 669 10.05 2.59 46.67
CA TYR A 669 9.84 3.59 45.63
C TYR A 669 8.34 3.97 45.46
N PRO A 670 7.65 4.45 46.52
CA PRO A 670 6.19 4.62 46.54
C PRO A 670 5.61 5.61 45.51
N ASP A 671 6.44 6.50 44.95
CA ASP A 671 6.05 7.51 43.97
C ASP A 671 6.58 7.20 42.54
N CYS A 672 7.26 6.06 42.34
CA CYS A 672 7.89 5.67 41.08
C CYS A 672 6.92 4.86 40.18
N THR A 673 6.70 5.33 38.95
CA THR A 673 5.80 4.67 37.97
C THR A 673 6.57 4.27 36.71
N ILE A 674 6.97 2.99 36.63
CA ILE A 674 7.81 2.42 35.56
C ILE A 674 7.40 0.99 35.22
N ASP A 675 7.26 0.70 33.93
CA ASP A 675 6.55 -0.50 33.46
C ASP A 675 7.26 -1.83 33.78
N LEU A 676 8.60 -1.84 33.92
CA LEU A 676 9.41 -3.01 34.29
C LEU A 676 10.28 -2.76 35.55
N PRO A 677 9.72 -2.87 36.76
CA PRO A 677 10.41 -2.66 38.04
C PRO A 677 11.72 -3.42 38.24
N HIS A 678 11.92 -4.58 37.59
CA HIS A 678 13.15 -5.37 37.68
C HIS A 678 14.37 -4.72 37.01
N LEU A 679 14.17 -3.70 36.16
CA LEU A 679 15.27 -2.90 35.59
C LEU A 679 15.83 -1.91 36.63
N LEU A 680 15.02 -1.53 37.63
CA LEU A 680 15.38 -0.47 38.58
C LEU A 680 16.42 -0.91 39.61
N GLY A 681 17.68 -0.50 39.42
CA GLY A 681 18.79 -0.95 40.26
C GLY A 681 19.38 -2.29 39.79
N ASN A 682 19.34 -2.59 38.49
CA ASN A 682 19.83 -3.85 37.90
C ASN A 682 21.35 -3.88 37.65
N GLY A 683 22.05 -2.74 37.74
CA GLY A 683 23.47 -2.54 37.45
C GLY A 683 23.77 -1.84 36.12
N GLU A 684 22.75 -1.46 35.36
CA GLU A 684 22.82 -0.69 34.11
C GLU A 684 22.07 0.65 34.29
N CYS A 685 22.37 1.66 33.47
CA CYS A 685 21.71 2.97 33.58
C CYS A 685 20.60 3.12 32.52
N ASN A 686 19.41 2.65 32.89
CA ASN A 686 18.17 2.73 32.12
C ASN A 686 17.65 4.18 32.12
N GLY A 687 17.50 4.76 30.93
CA GLY A 687 17.11 6.16 30.75
C GLY A 687 15.63 6.48 31.04
N GLY A 688 15.20 7.68 30.64
CA GLY A 688 13.79 8.07 30.68
C GLY A 688 13.18 8.07 32.09
N ARG A 689 12.08 7.33 32.27
CA ARG A 689 11.31 7.29 33.54
C ARG A 689 12.07 6.60 34.69
N TYR A 690 12.92 5.62 34.37
CA TYR A 690 13.73 4.87 35.33
C TYR A 690 14.75 5.80 36.01
N ASN A 691 15.44 6.63 35.22
CA ASN A 691 16.32 7.69 35.73
C ASN A 691 15.57 8.98 36.16
N SER A 692 14.62 8.84 37.08
CA SER A 692 13.90 9.94 37.73
C SER A 692 14.27 10.09 39.21
N THR A 693 13.90 11.21 39.85
CA THR A 693 14.16 11.42 41.29
C THR A 693 13.33 10.46 42.14
N GLU A 694 12.11 10.19 41.70
CA GLU A 694 11.08 9.36 42.31
C GLU A 694 11.50 7.88 42.30
N CYS A 695 12.13 7.44 41.20
CA CYS A 695 12.74 6.12 41.06
C CYS A 695 14.20 6.05 41.57
N GLY A 696 14.72 7.15 42.15
CA GLY A 696 16.02 7.18 42.82
C GLY A 696 17.25 7.16 41.89
N TRP A 697 17.13 7.69 40.67
CA TRP A 697 18.15 7.70 39.62
C TRP A 697 18.53 6.28 39.17
N ASP A 698 17.51 5.61 38.63
CA ASP A 698 17.53 4.20 38.24
C ASP A 698 17.99 3.27 39.38
N GLY A 699 17.33 3.41 40.54
CA GLY A 699 17.67 2.70 41.77
C GLY A 699 19.01 3.09 42.40
N GLY A 700 19.83 3.87 41.70
CA GLY A 700 21.17 4.32 42.05
C GLY A 700 22.21 4.13 40.94
N ASP A 701 21.90 3.38 39.88
CA ASP A 701 22.90 2.95 38.88
C ASP A 701 23.32 4.08 37.93
N CYS A 702 22.40 5.00 37.64
CA CYS A 702 22.73 6.20 36.86
C CYS A 702 23.52 7.27 37.65
N LEU A 703 23.77 7.11 38.96
CA LEU A 703 24.41 8.17 39.76
C LEU A 703 25.85 8.49 39.35
N ASP A 704 26.64 7.48 38.96
CA ASP A 704 28.00 7.70 38.49
C ASP A 704 28.00 8.30 37.07
N PHE A 705 27.09 7.84 36.20
CA PHE A 705 26.88 8.43 34.85
C PHE A 705 26.45 9.90 34.93
N ASP A 706 25.40 10.23 35.68
CA ASP A 706 24.87 11.59 35.82
C ASP A 706 25.86 12.52 36.57
N THR A 707 26.83 11.96 37.30
CA THR A 707 27.95 12.72 37.86
C THR A 707 29.03 13.02 36.81
N GLN A 708 29.22 12.14 35.83
CA GLN A 708 30.26 12.25 34.79
C GLN A 708 29.79 13.04 33.56
N TYR A 709 28.56 12.83 33.11
CA TYR A 709 27.93 13.41 31.91
C TYR A 709 26.59 14.13 32.23
N PRO A 710 26.56 15.09 33.17
CA PRO A 710 25.31 15.69 33.71
C PRO A 710 24.42 16.43 32.70
N ASN A 711 24.89 16.66 31.48
CA ASN A 711 24.15 17.32 30.40
C ASN A 711 23.83 16.38 29.22
N CYS A 712 24.25 15.11 29.26
CA CYS A 712 24.04 14.15 28.19
C CYS A 712 22.60 13.60 28.22
N THR A 713 21.77 14.01 27.27
CA THR A 713 20.32 13.73 27.23
C THR A 713 19.94 12.56 26.32
N VAL A 714 20.87 11.65 26.02
CA VAL A 714 20.63 10.48 25.16
C VAL A 714 19.68 9.46 25.80
N SER A 715 19.00 8.67 24.97
CA SER A 715 18.03 7.66 25.41
C SER A 715 18.69 6.39 25.96
N ILE A 716 19.79 5.93 25.36
CA ILE A 716 20.50 4.70 25.74
C ILE A 716 21.86 5.06 26.35
N LYS A 717 21.87 5.44 27.63
CA LYS A 717 23.08 5.94 28.32
C LYS A 717 24.23 4.93 28.39
N THR A 718 23.94 3.64 28.23
CA THR A 718 24.92 2.54 28.24
C THR A 718 25.77 2.44 26.97
N TRP A 719 25.45 3.16 25.89
CA TRP A 719 26.29 3.24 24.68
C TRP A 719 27.48 4.21 24.84
N ILE A 720 27.38 5.17 25.78
CA ILE A 720 28.46 6.13 26.09
C ILE A 720 29.63 5.38 26.74
N GLY A 721 30.74 5.21 26.00
CA GLY A 721 31.92 4.50 26.51
C GLY A 721 31.85 2.97 26.39
N ASP A 722 31.06 2.43 25.44
CA ASP A 722 30.93 0.98 25.21
C ASP A 722 32.03 0.36 24.33
N GLY A 723 32.87 1.20 23.70
CA GLY A 723 33.92 0.84 22.76
C GLY A 723 33.56 1.02 21.28
N ILE A 724 32.42 1.64 20.97
CA ILE A 724 31.91 1.92 19.62
C ILE A 724 31.58 3.41 19.51
N CYS A 725 31.87 4.03 18.35
CA CYS A 725 31.38 5.38 18.06
C CYS A 725 29.98 5.31 17.43
N ASN A 726 28.95 5.60 18.21
CA ASN A 726 27.52 5.52 17.88
C ASN A 726 27.00 6.79 17.18
N GLY A 727 27.79 7.86 17.11
CA GLY A 727 27.50 9.05 16.30
C GLY A 727 26.37 9.94 16.84
N GLY A 728 25.88 10.87 16.00
CA GLY A 728 24.73 11.73 16.31
C GLY A 728 24.80 12.42 17.67
N ASN A 729 23.74 12.30 18.47
CA ASN A 729 23.67 12.90 19.81
C ASN A 729 24.65 12.26 20.84
N TYR A 730 25.10 11.04 20.61
CA TYR A 730 26.09 10.34 21.46
C TYR A 730 27.49 10.91 21.23
N ASN A 731 27.84 11.18 19.96
CA ASN A 731 29.05 11.90 19.55
C ASN A 731 28.91 13.42 19.74
N SER A 732 28.63 13.86 20.97
CA SER A 732 28.48 15.26 21.37
C SER A 732 29.42 15.64 22.52
N LEU A 733 29.71 16.94 22.66
CA LEU A 733 30.56 17.46 23.75
C LEU A 733 29.93 17.20 25.13
N GLU A 734 28.60 17.31 25.23
CA GLU A 734 27.82 17.04 26.43
C GLU A 734 27.91 15.57 26.90
N CYS A 735 28.06 14.64 25.95
CA CYS A 735 28.28 13.21 26.16
C CYS A 735 29.76 12.80 26.09
N GLY A 736 30.68 13.76 26.00
CA GLY A 736 32.13 13.55 26.01
C GLY A 736 32.68 12.81 24.78
N TRP A 737 32.07 13.02 23.60
CA TRP A 737 32.40 12.33 22.34
C TRP A 737 32.23 10.80 22.47
N ASP A 738 31.01 10.41 22.80
CA ASP A 738 30.58 9.04 23.07
C ASP A 738 31.43 8.36 24.16
N GLY A 739 31.57 9.03 25.30
CA GLY A 739 32.41 8.60 26.41
C GLY A 739 33.92 8.70 26.17
N GLY A 740 34.33 8.88 24.91
CA GLY A 740 35.70 8.84 24.41
C GLY A 740 35.86 7.96 23.16
N ASP A 741 34.86 7.16 22.77
CA ASP A 741 34.99 6.17 21.70
C ASP A 741 34.95 6.78 20.29
N CYS A 742 34.41 7.99 20.15
CA CYS A 742 34.52 8.78 18.92
C CYS A 742 35.84 9.59 18.82
N VAL A 743 36.79 9.43 19.75
CA VAL A 743 38.06 10.17 19.78
C VAL A 743 39.18 9.36 19.10
N VAL A 744 39.68 9.83 17.96
CA VAL A 744 40.68 9.11 17.16
C VAL A 744 42.06 9.06 17.85
N GLU A 745 42.66 7.87 17.95
CA GLU A 745 44.01 7.71 18.53
C GLU A 745 45.06 8.45 17.68
N GLY A 746 45.59 9.55 18.22
CA GLY A 746 46.57 10.42 17.56
C GLY A 746 46.01 11.79 17.18
N TYR A 747 44.70 11.91 17.00
CA TYR A 747 44.00 13.13 16.59
C TYR A 747 42.86 13.47 17.56
N PRO A 748 43.16 13.73 18.84
CA PRO A 748 42.15 13.80 19.90
C PRO A 748 41.26 15.04 19.85
N ASP A 749 41.68 16.07 19.12
CA ASP A 749 40.91 17.30 18.88
C ASP A 749 40.09 17.23 17.58
N CYS A 750 40.17 16.12 16.83
CA CYS A 750 39.36 15.86 15.63
C CYS A 750 37.95 15.41 16.02
N HIS A 751 36.94 16.21 15.68
CA HIS A 751 35.54 15.94 16.03
C HIS A 751 34.68 15.98 14.77
N VAL A 752 34.60 14.82 14.10
CA VAL A 752 33.89 14.61 12.82
C VAL A 752 32.72 13.63 12.99
N ALA A 753 31.77 13.65 12.06
CA ALA A 753 30.54 12.86 12.16
C ALA A 753 30.78 11.34 12.11
N ASN A 754 31.76 10.87 11.32
CA ASN A 754 32.22 9.48 11.29
C ASN A 754 33.75 9.39 11.49
N PRO A 755 34.25 9.25 12.72
CA PRO A 755 35.68 9.14 13.01
C PRO A 755 36.41 7.99 12.29
N ASN A 756 35.70 6.95 11.82
CA ASN A 756 36.28 5.83 11.08
C ASN A 756 36.72 6.18 9.65
N ALA A 757 36.41 7.39 9.15
CA ALA A 757 36.94 7.88 7.88
C ALA A 757 38.42 8.30 7.98
N ILE A 758 38.85 8.75 9.17
CA ILE A 758 40.20 9.24 9.45
C ILE A 758 41.22 8.10 9.31
N GLY A 759 42.08 8.16 8.30
CA GLY A 759 43.06 7.09 8.02
C GLY A 759 42.44 5.82 7.42
N SER A 760 41.33 5.95 6.69
CA SER A 760 40.63 4.88 5.98
C SER A 760 41.38 4.37 4.72
N GLY A 761 42.39 5.11 4.26
CA GLY A 761 43.08 4.92 2.98
C GLY A 761 42.47 5.74 1.83
N THR A 762 41.59 6.71 2.10
CA THR A 762 40.88 7.52 1.09
C THR A 762 40.70 8.96 1.59
N CYS A 763 41.15 9.96 0.82
CA CYS A 763 41.05 11.38 1.22
C CYS A 763 39.58 11.88 1.15
N SER A 764 38.96 12.04 2.31
CA SER A 764 37.54 12.40 2.52
C SER A 764 37.26 13.91 2.48
N GLY A 765 38.31 14.75 2.47
CA GLY A 765 38.18 16.19 2.32
C GLY A 765 37.47 16.90 3.49
N GLY A 766 36.95 18.11 3.24
CA GLY A 766 36.09 18.84 4.17
C GLY A 766 36.69 19.03 5.57
N ASP A 767 35.93 18.65 6.60
CA ASP A 767 36.34 18.75 8.01
C ASP A 767 37.33 17.63 8.43
N TYR A 768 37.36 16.53 7.67
CA TYR A 768 38.30 15.41 7.84
C TYR A 768 39.72 15.80 7.37
N ASN A 769 39.84 16.55 6.27
CA ASN A 769 41.12 17.08 5.77
C ASN A 769 41.51 18.40 6.48
N THR A 770 41.77 18.33 7.78
CA THR A 770 42.21 19.46 8.63
C THR A 770 43.47 19.13 9.44
N GLU A 771 44.22 20.15 9.91
CA GLU A 771 45.42 19.94 10.75
C GLU A 771 45.09 19.20 12.06
N GLU A 772 43.90 19.45 12.63
CA GLU A 772 43.40 18.82 13.86
C GLU A 772 43.04 17.34 13.65
N CYS A 773 42.53 16.99 12.45
CA CYS A 773 42.30 15.62 11.98
C CYS A 773 43.50 14.99 11.24
N GLY A 774 44.67 15.63 11.26
CA GLY A 774 45.89 15.10 10.66
C GLY A 774 45.88 14.96 9.15
N TRP A 775 45.08 15.75 8.44
CA TRP A 775 44.85 15.65 7.00
C TRP A 775 44.28 14.27 6.62
N ASP A 776 43.13 13.97 7.23
CA ASP A 776 42.42 12.70 7.15
C ASP A 776 43.28 11.50 7.58
N GLY A 777 43.92 11.62 8.75
CA GLY A 777 44.84 10.60 9.28
C GLY A 777 46.14 10.42 8.48
N GLY A 778 46.39 11.30 7.51
CA GLY A 778 47.49 11.22 6.54
C GLY A 778 47.06 10.73 5.16
N ASP A 779 45.80 10.36 4.93
CA ASP A 779 45.34 9.91 3.61
C ASP A 779 45.41 11.02 2.56
N CYS A 780 45.27 12.28 2.98
CA CYS A 780 45.42 13.45 2.11
C CYS A 780 46.88 13.97 2.00
N ASP A 781 47.88 13.40 2.71
CA ASP A 781 49.25 13.96 2.78
C ASP A 781 49.97 14.01 1.42
N ASP A 782 49.78 13.01 0.55
CA ASP A 782 50.42 12.98 -0.78
C ASP A 782 49.70 13.90 -1.79
N GLU A 783 48.38 14.13 -1.66
CA GLU A 783 47.65 15.12 -2.46
C GLU A 783 47.97 16.56 -2.03
N ASN A 784 47.91 16.82 -0.72
CA ASN A 784 48.29 18.11 -0.12
C ASN A 784 49.75 18.50 -0.44
N GLN A 785 50.63 17.51 -0.61
CA GLN A 785 52.03 17.73 -0.97
C GLN A 785 52.23 18.43 -2.31
N GLU A 786 51.37 18.27 -3.32
CA GLU A 786 51.49 19.02 -4.59
C GLU A 786 50.98 20.48 -4.43
N LEU A 787 49.80 20.69 -3.85
CA LEU A 787 49.18 22.03 -3.73
C LEU A 787 50.05 23.02 -2.95
N TRP A 788 50.55 22.62 -1.78
CA TRP A 788 51.22 23.55 -0.86
C TRP A 788 52.60 24.00 -1.34
N LYS A 789 53.12 23.43 -2.45
CA LYS A 789 54.29 23.98 -3.15
C LYS A 789 53.98 25.31 -3.85
N THR A 790 52.72 25.54 -4.22
CA THR A 790 52.27 26.67 -5.05
C THR A 790 51.36 27.63 -4.28
N PHE A 791 50.36 27.11 -3.55
CA PHE A 791 49.37 27.91 -2.80
C PHE A 791 49.29 27.52 -1.31
N PRO A 792 50.35 27.70 -0.52
CA PRO A 792 50.43 27.27 0.89
C PRO A 792 49.49 28.01 1.86
N GLN A 793 48.56 28.85 1.39
CA GLN A 793 47.54 29.51 2.20
C GLN A 793 46.11 29.06 1.84
N CYS A 794 45.93 28.33 0.73
CA CYS A 794 44.68 27.70 0.31
C CYS A 794 44.38 26.45 1.16
N ASN A 795 44.18 26.64 2.47
CA ASN A 795 44.40 25.54 3.42
C ASN A 795 43.36 25.48 4.55
N LYS A 796 42.07 25.51 4.19
CA LYS A 796 40.94 25.26 5.10
C LYS A 796 39.82 24.46 4.42
N GLY A 797 39.90 23.14 4.52
CA GLY A 797 38.84 22.20 4.12
C GLY A 797 38.50 22.19 2.61
N VAL A 798 39.40 22.65 1.75
CA VAL A 798 39.31 22.48 0.29
C VAL A 798 39.83 21.09 -0.12
N ALA A 799 39.29 20.53 -1.20
CA ALA A 799 39.74 19.27 -1.76
C ALA A 799 40.93 19.51 -2.72
N PRO A 800 42.09 18.85 -2.54
CA PRO A 800 43.24 18.98 -3.42
C PRO A 800 42.95 18.85 -4.91
N SER A 801 42.16 17.83 -5.27
CA SER A 801 41.77 17.47 -6.65
C SER A 801 40.97 18.53 -7.41
N LYS A 802 40.54 19.62 -6.76
CA LYS A 802 39.80 20.71 -7.38
C LYS A 802 40.64 21.92 -7.78
N LEU A 803 41.87 22.11 -7.26
CA LEU A 803 42.69 23.25 -7.68
C LEU A 803 43.35 23.03 -9.04
N GLY A 804 43.00 23.84 -10.05
CA GLY A 804 43.67 23.78 -11.35
C GLY A 804 43.25 22.58 -12.21
N ASN A 805 41.99 22.16 -12.11
CA ASN A 805 41.41 21.03 -12.86
C ASN A 805 40.89 21.42 -14.26
N GLY A 806 40.90 22.70 -14.61
CA GLY A 806 40.34 23.29 -15.84
C GLY A 806 38.96 23.93 -15.66
N ILE A 807 38.44 24.00 -14.42
CA ILE A 807 37.09 24.48 -14.06
C ILE A 807 37.22 25.46 -12.89
N CYS A 808 36.51 26.59 -12.94
CA CYS A 808 36.47 27.53 -11.82
C CYS A 808 35.53 26.99 -10.73
N ASP A 809 36.06 26.36 -9.68
CA ASP A 809 35.34 25.55 -8.70
C ASP A 809 34.64 26.39 -7.59
N GLY A 810 34.27 27.63 -7.93
CA GLY A 810 33.46 28.52 -7.10
C GLY A 810 34.20 29.18 -5.91
N ALA A 811 33.46 29.89 -5.07
CA ALA A 811 34.00 30.86 -4.10
C ALA A 811 34.93 30.30 -3.01
N LYS A 812 35.02 28.98 -2.83
CA LYS A 812 35.96 28.32 -1.90
C LYS A 812 37.38 28.17 -2.49
N TYR A 813 37.47 28.12 -3.82
CA TYR A 813 38.69 27.90 -4.60
C TYR A 813 39.10 29.16 -5.38
N ASN A 814 38.11 29.95 -5.82
CA ASN A 814 38.25 31.26 -6.45
C ASN A 814 38.65 32.37 -5.43
N THR A 815 39.85 32.26 -4.84
CA THR A 815 40.38 33.23 -3.86
C THR A 815 41.85 33.59 -4.13
N THR A 816 42.31 34.76 -3.66
CA THR A 816 43.74 35.15 -3.75
C THR A 816 44.70 34.18 -3.05
N GLU A 817 44.22 33.44 -2.05
CA GLU A 817 45.04 32.49 -1.27
C GLU A 817 45.20 31.14 -2.01
N CYS A 818 44.24 30.82 -2.88
CA CYS A 818 44.20 29.68 -3.82
C CYS A 818 44.64 30.02 -5.25
N GLY A 819 45.15 31.24 -5.47
CA GLY A 819 45.64 31.66 -6.79
C GLY A 819 44.55 31.94 -7.82
N TRP A 820 43.30 32.15 -7.39
CA TRP A 820 42.10 32.15 -8.23
C TRP A 820 41.95 30.81 -8.95
N ASP A 821 41.86 29.75 -8.14
CA ASP A 821 41.78 28.37 -8.56
C ASP A 821 42.96 27.92 -9.45
N ASN A 822 44.19 28.18 -9.00
CA ASN A 822 45.44 28.01 -9.78
C ASN A 822 45.47 28.78 -11.13
N GLY A 823 44.47 29.62 -11.42
CA GLY A 823 44.30 30.34 -12.67
C GLY A 823 43.08 29.93 -13.49
N ASP A 824 42.34 28.89 -13.10
CA ASP A 824 41.11 28.45 -13.80
C ASP A 824 39.98 29.48 -13.68
N CYS A 825 40.07 30.40 -12.71
CA CYS A 825 39.21 31.56 -12.59
C CYS A 825 39.86 32.86 -13.13
N LEU A 826 40.84 32.81 -14.06
CA LEU A 826 41.46 33.99 -14.69
C LEU A 826 41.35 34.04 -16.23
N ILE A 827 40.89 35.19 -16.76
CA ILE A 827 40.91 35.51 -18.21
C ILE A 827 42.03 36.51 -18.52
N GLU A 828 42.84 36.28 -19.57
CA GLU A 828 44.00 37.14 -19.92
C GLU A 828 43.63 38.63 -20.10
N ASP A 829 42.53 38.94 -20.80
CA ASP A 829 42.10 40.33 -21.05
C ASP A 829 41.28 40.95 -19.91
N TYR A 830 40.75 40.14 -18.98
CA TYR A 830 39.84 40.58 -17.91
C TYR A 830 40.28 40.13 -16.51
N ALA A 831 41.58 40.12 -16.23
CA ALA A 831 42.20 39.60 -15.00
C ALA A 831 41.86 40.35 -13.68
N ASN A 832 40.79 41.15 -13.63
CA ASN A 832 40.18 41.70 -12.41
C ASN A 832 38.66 41.45 -12.33
N CYS A 833 38.11 40.70 -13.29
CA CYS A 833 36.74 40.21 -13.26
C CYS A 833 36.62 39.12 -12.19
N LEU A 834 35.73 39.31 -11.21
CA LEU A 834 35.54 38.40 -10.09
C LEU A 834 34.11 37.84 -10.15
N VAL A 835 33.98 36.75 -10.91
CA VAL A 835 32.72 36.03 -11.14
C VAL A 835 32.89 34.55 -10.81
N ASP A 836 31.77 33.88 -10.57
CA ASP A 836 31.68 32.49 -10.14
C ASP A 836 31.74 31.47 -11.29
N ASN A 837 31.41 31.85 -12.53
CA ASN A 837 31.63 31.01 -13.72
C ASN A 837 32.22 31.83 -14.90
N LEU A 838 33.47 31.56 -15.28
CA LEU A 838 34.10 32.25 -16.42
C LEU A 838 33.46 31.92 -17.79
N SER A 839 32.78 30.80 -17.97
CA SER A 839 32.21 30.40 -19.27
C SER A 839 31.10 31.32 -19.76
N LEU A 840 30.61 32.20 -18.89
CA LEU A 840 29.60 33.21 -19.19
C LEU A 840 30.19 34.49 -19.80
N ILE A 841 31.46 34.81 -19.52
CA ILE A 841 32.08 36.07 -19.97
C ILE A 841 32.35 36.04 -21.48
N GLY A 842 31.62 36.86 -22.24
CA GLY A 842 31.82 37.00 -23.68
C GLY A 842 31.27 35.84 -24.51
N ASN A 843 30.22 35.17 -24.02
CA ASN A 843 29.58 34.01 -24.66
C ASN A 843 28.62 34.39 -25.82
N GLY A 844 28.39 35.68 -26.08
CA GLY A 844 27.42 36.22 -27.04
C GLY A 844 26.08 36.68 -26.43
N ILE A 845 25.90 36.53 -25.11
CA ILE A 845 24.67 36.82 -24.37
C ILE A 845 25.01 37.74 -23.18
N CYS A 846 24.49 38.97 -23.19
CA CYS A 846 24.82 40.00 -22.19
C CYS A 846 24.40 39.62 -20.75
N GLU A 847 25.32 39.02 -19.99
CA GLU A 847 25.17 38.58 -18.60
C GLU A 847 25.31 39.74 -17.60
N GLY A 848 24.38 39.80 -16.63
CA GLY A 848 24.22 40.96 -15.75
C GLY A 848 24.96 40.88 -14.42
N GLY A 849 24.55 41.72 -13.47
CA GLY A 849 25.06 41.67 -12.10
C GLY A 849 26.59 41.86 -12.03
N PRO A 850 27.37 40.88 -11.53
CA PRO A 850 28.83 40.97 -11.45
C PRO A 850 29.53 40.79 -12.82
N TYR A 851 28.85 40.26 -13.83
CA TYR A 851 29.37 40.04 -15.19
C TYR A 851 29.37 41.35 -16.01
N ASN A 852 28.27 42.11 -15.97
CA ASN A 852 28.13 43.41 -16.64
C ASN A 852 28.82 44.58 -15.89
N VAL A 853 30.14 44.51 -15.71
CA VAL A 853 30.97 45.59 -15.10
C VAL A 853 32.18 45.96 -15.96
N GLU A 854 32.75 47.16 -15.78
CA GLU A 854 33.88 47.67 -16.58
C GLU A 854 35.12 46.76 -16.46
N GLU A 855 35.35 46.21 -15.27
CA GLU A 855 36.41 45.26 -14.94
C GLU A 855 36.30 43.91 -15.67
N CYS A 856 35.09 43.53 -16.07
CA CYS A 856 34.75 42.35 -16.88
C CYS A 856 34.54 42.70 -18.36
N GLY A 857 34.89 43.92 -18.80
CA GLY A 857 34.73 44.39 -20.18
C GLY A 857 33.31 44.79 -20.58
N TRP A 858 32.38 44.86 -19.62
CA TRP A 858 30.93 44.76 -19.84
C TRP A 858 30.57 43.42 -20.46
N ASP A 859 30.84 42.36 -19.68
CA ASP A 859 30.61 40.97 -20.05
C ASP A 859 31.26 40.58 -21.39
N GLY A 860 32.60 40.60 -21.42
CA GLY A 860 33.39 40.33 -22.64
C GLY A 860 33.22 41.34 -23.79
N GLY A 861 32.24 42.24 -23.67
CA GLY A 861 31.80 43.19 -24.70
C GLY A 861 30.34 43.02 -25.12
N ASP A 862 29.66 41.92 -24.74
CA ASP A 862 28.30 41.60 -25.20
C ASP A 862 27.27 42.58 -24.62
N CYS A 863 27.50 43.09 -23.40
CA CYS A 863 26.65 44.12 -22.81
C CYS A 863 26.85 45.54 -23.36
N ILE A 864 27.77 45.78 -24.30
CA ILE A 864 28.07 47.14 -24.78
C ILE A 864 26.84 47.79 -25.46
N GLU A 865 26.09 47.08 -26.32
CA GLU A 865 24.90 47.68 -26.95
C GLU A 865 23.76 47.92 -25.94
N PHE A 866 23.54 46.98 -25.02
CA PHE A 866 22.57 47.13 -23.93
C PHE A 866 22.89 48.36 -23.06
N ASN A 867 24.14 48.49 -22.61
CA ASN A 867 24.58 49.61 -21.77
C ASN A 867 24.53 50.96 -22.51
N LEU A 868 24.75 50.99 -23.83
CA LEU A 868 24.57 52.22 -24.62
C LEU A 868 23.10 52.63 -24.76
N LYS A 869 22.18 51.66 -24.75
CA LYS A 869 20.73 51.85 -24.90
C LYS A 869 20.03 52.17 -23.58
N TYR A 870 20.46 51.55 -22.48
CA TYR A 870 19.89 51.70 -21.13
C TYR A 870 20.98 51.96 -20.04
N PRO A 871 21.77 53.05 -20.13
CA PRO A 871 23.00 53.27 -19.34
C PRO A 871 22.86 53.44 -17.81
N ASN A 872 21.67 53.23 -17.25
CA ASN A 872 21.44 53.22 -15.80
C ASN A 872 20.60 52.00 -15.35
N CYS A 873 20.36 51.04 -16.24
CA CYS A 873 19.56 49.85 -15.99
C CYS A 873 20.44 48.69 -15.47
N ILE A 874 20.72 48.69 -14.17
CA ILE A 874 21.47 47.61 -13.52
C ILE A 874 20.52 46.45 -13.22
N VAL A 875 20.64 45.33 -13.94
CA VAL A 875 19.82 44.11 -13.81
C VAL A 875 20.68 42.85 -13.97
N PRO A 876 20.24 41.68 -13.43
CA PRO A 876 21.03 40.45 -13.50
C PRO A 876 20.90 39.66 -14.82
N LYS A 877 19.80 39.79 -15.58
CA LYS A 877 19.66 39.19 -16.93
C LYS A 877 19.21 40.25 -17.97
N PRO A 878 20.11 41.14 -18.42
CA PRO A 878 19.85 42.26 -19.33
C PRO A 878 19.01 41.98 -20.57
N TRP A 879 19.16 40.81 -21.20
CA TRP A 879 18.42 40.45 -22.43
C TRP A 879 16.90 40.37 -22.25
N LYS A 880 16.38 40.31 -21.01
CA LYS A 880 14.95 40.43 -20.75
C LYS A 880 14.40 41.82 -21.11
N ILE A 881 15.21 42.88 -21.05
CA ILE A 881 14.78 44.26 -21.37
C ILE A 881 14.51 44.44 -22.86
N GLY A 882 13.24 44.63 -23.22
CA GLY A 882 12.85 44.89 -24.61
C GLY A 882 12.71 43.62 -25.47
N ASN A 883 12.48 42.46 -24.84
CA ASN A 883 12.34 41.16 -25.50
C ASN A 883 10.93 40.89 -26.10
N GLY A 884 9.98 41.81 -25.92
CA GLY A 884 8.59 41.68 -26.36
C GLY A 884 7.60 41.28 -25.26
N LEU A 885 8.09 40.83 -24.10
CA LEU A 885 7.30 40.44 -22.92
C LEU A 885 7.43 41.51 -21.83
N CYS A 886 6.45 41.67 -20.94
CA CYS A 886 6.50 42.66 -19.87
C CYS A 886 7.03 42.05 -18.56
N ASN A 887 8.32 42.26 -18.30
CA ASN A 887 9.06 41.78 -17.13
C ASN A 887 8.78 42.69 -15.92
N ASN A 888 7.63 42.48 -15.26
CA ASN A 888 7.13 43.33 -14.18
C ASN A 888 7.98 43.50 -12.89
N PRO A 889 8.97 42.66 -12.52
CA PRO A 889 9.75 42.90 -11.30
C PRO A 889 10.41 44.30 -11.29
N PRO A 890 10.39 45.07 -10.18
CA PRO A 890 10.78 46.49 -10.16
C PRO A 890 12.21 46.80 -10.63
N LYS A 891 13.09 45.78 -10.69
CA LYS A 891 14.43 45.88 -11.24
C LYS A 891 14.45 46.04 -12.77
N TYR A 892 13.47 45.49 -13.49
CA TYR A 892 13.32 45.56 -14.95
C TYR A 892 12.27 46.60 -15.39
N ASN A 893 11.02 46.52 -14.92
CA ASN A 893 9.95 47.46 -15.29
C ASN A 893 10.04 48.80 -14.54
N ARG A 894 11.03 49.63 -14.91
CA ARG A 894 11.26 50.98 -14.36
C ARG A 894 11.75 51.96 -15.42
N THR A 895 11.54 53.26 -15.18
CA THR A 895 11.94 54.37 -16.07
C THR A 895 13.40 54.29 -16.55
N GLU A 896 14.33 53.87 -15.70
CA GLU A 896 15.77 53.76 -15.99
C GLU A 896 16.10 52.68 -17.03
N CYS A 897 15.27 51.65 -17.10
CA CYS A 897 15.27 50.56 -18.08
C CYS A 897 14.28 50.80 -19.23
N GLY A 898 13.75 52.03 -19.35
CA GLY A 898 12.77 52.39 -20.39
C GLY A 898 11.36 51.86 -20.17
N TRP A 899 11.01 51.42 -18.95
CA TRP A 899 9.83 50.59 -18.63
C TRP A 899 9.87 49.27 -19.39
N ASP A 900 10.88 48.47 -19.02
CA ASP A 900 11.19 47.19 -19.64
C ASP A 900 11.33 47.29 -21.17
N GLY A 901 12.22 48.18 -21.61
CA GLY A 901 12.45 48.49 -23.02
C GLY A 901 11.29 49.17 -23.75
N GLY A 902 10.12 49.29 -23.12
CA GLY A 902 8.86 49.78 -23.68
C GLY A 902 7.80 48.67 -23.88
N ASP A 903 8.07 47.43 -23.46
CA ASP A 903 7.11 46.32 -23.62
C ASP A 903 5.97 46.39 -22.59
N CYS A 904 6.26 46.87 -21.38
CA CYS A 904 5.24 47.21 -20.37
C CYS A 904 4.47 48.52 -20.63
N LEU A 905 4.54 49.11 -21.85
CA LEU A 905 3.89 50.38 -22.21
C LEU A 905 2.88 50.27 -23.37
N LYS A 906 2.49 49.05 -23.76
CA LYS A 906 1.61 48.76 -24.92
C LYS A 906 0.13 48.64 -24.55
#